data_AF-A0A2P5XPM8-F1
#
_entry.id   AF-A0A2P5XPM8-F1
#
_cell.length_a   1.000
_cell.length_b   1.000
_cell.length_c   1.000
_cell.angle_alpha   90.00
_cell.angle_beta   90.00
_cell.angle_gamma   90.00
#
_symmetry.space_group_name_H-M   'P 1'
#
loop_
_entity.id
_entity.type
_entity.pdbx_description
1 polymer ?
#
loop_
_entity_poly.entity_id
_entity_poly.type
_entity_poly.pdbx_seq_one_letter_code
_entity_poly.pdbx_strand_id
1 'polypeptide(L)'
;MVAAGQDHVFDMGFGFEDREMSSVKTALYSLAKIIEKLDFSNGGNGNGGNGGRENQNGGVLVGEDTQQDFNNLLKVLGEVEDFYDCIGGIIGYQIMVLELLAQSSFETQSINNSNHLHESMECEFLEIHPPIGCDLSSNTEYASQAALWGIEGLPDLGEIYPLGGSADRLGLVDSETGECLPAAMLPYCGRTLLEGLVRDLQAREFLYFKLYGKQCITPVAIMTSSAKNNHEHITSLCEKLRWFGRGRSSFRLFEQPLVPAVSAEDGQWLVRKPFVPVCKPGGHGVIWKLAYDKGVFQWLYDHGRKGATVRQVSNVVAATDVTLLALAGIGLHHGKKLGFASCKRNMGATEGINVLIEKNLDGEWAYGLSCIEYTEFDKFGITSRHPSPNSLQAEFPANTNILYVDLPSVELVASSRSERSLPGMVLNTKKSIVYTDYFGNQHSVPGGRLECTMQNIADNFLNTYPSRCFKGVEDNLDTFIVYNERRRVTSSAKKKRKPSDTSLHQILNCLSGKNRFYMQTPDGSLLDIMRNAYDLLSRCDIDLPKVQSNDKYVDSGPPFLIFLHPALGPVWEVTRQKFSGGSISKGSELQVEVAEFLWRNVQLDGSMIIVAENIIGSIRIDDKGEPILQHGHRCGRCKLCNVTVLNDGIDWTSGDNVYWKHDVCRSEALKVILHGNAEFEAYNVIIQGNHVFEVPDGYKMKITSGDSGLVVQMDLIPQNLMDNGSWFWKYDTNGSHILLELVEL
;
A
#
# COMPACT_ATOMS: atom_id res chain seq x y z
N MET A 1 19.25 -86.12 2.17
CA MET A 1 20.36 -86.88 1.56
C MET A 1 21.15 -85.88 0.73
N VAL A 2 22.41 -85.61 1.13
CA VAL A 2 23.60 -85.21 0.32
C VAL A 2 23.41 -84.05 -0.70
N ALA A 3 24.00 -82.87 -0.48
CA ALA A 3 25.22 -82.27 -1.11
C ALA A 3 25.14 -82.12 -2.67
N ALA A 4 25.70 -81.16 -3.40
CA ALA A 4 26.68 -80.05 -3.27
C ALA A 4 26.37 -79.05 -4.43
N GLY A 5 26.80 -77.77 -4.43
CA GLY A 5 28.04 -77.27 -5.08
C GLY A 5 28.23 -77.76 -6.53
N GLN A 6 28.47 -76.99 -7.60
CA GLN A 6 29.06 -75.66 -7.80
C GLN A 6 28.84 -75.19 -9.26
N ASP A 7 28.87 -73.86 -9.46
CA ASP A 7 29.51 -73.07 -10.54
C ASP A 7 29.30 -73.40 -12.05
N HIS A 8 28.59 -72.52 -12.77
CA HIS A 8 29.15 -71.42 -13.61
C HIS A 8 28.22 -70.96 -14.75
N VAL A 9 27.94 -69.65 -14.75
CA VAL A 9 28.01 -68.71 -15.91
C VAL A 9 26.78 -68.49 -16.83
N PHE A 10 26.49 -67.18 -16.96
CA PHE A 10 25.73 -66.39 -17.94
C PHE A 10 24.19 -66.27 -17.85
N ASP A 11 23.81 -65.00 -17.68
CA ASP A 11 22.63 -64.32 -18.22
C ASP A 11 21.32 -64.38 -17.41
N MET A 12 21.14 -63.38 -16.54
CA MET A 12 19.81 -62.89 -16.17
C MET A 12 19.62 -61.50 -16.77
N GLY A 13 19.07 -61.49 -17.98
CA GLY A 13 18.42 -60.33 -18.55
C GLY A 13 17.27 -59.89 -17.63
N PHE A 14 17.45 -58.76 -16.97
CA PHE A 14 16.32 -58.00 -16.43
C PHE A 14 15.62 -57.31 -17.59
N GLY A 15 14.58 -57.97 -18.11
CA GLY A 15 13.54 -57.29 -18.88
C GLY A 15 12.75 -56.40 -17.93
N PHE A 16 13.10 -55.12 -17.90
CA PHE A 16 12.17 -54.08 -17.49
C PHE A 16 11.60 -53.47 -18.75
N GLU A 17 10.34 -53.79 -19.02
CA GLU A 17 9.50 -53.08 -19.98
C GLU A 17 9.46 -51.59 -19.62
N ASP A 18 9.59 -50.76 -20.65
CA ASP A 18 9.52 -49.30 -20.62
C ASP A 18 8.25 -48.81 -19.89
N ARG A 19 8.40 -48.37 -18.64
CA ARG A 19 7.49 -47.40 -18.03
C ARG A 19 8.14 -46.03 -18.16
N GLU A 20 7.45 -45.11 -18.84
CA GLU A 20 7.81 -43.70 -18.91
C GLU A 20 8.23 -43.18 -17.53
N MET A 21 9.52 -42.88 -17.41
CA MET A 21 10.09 -42.28 -16.21
C MET A 21 9.59 -40.84 -16.10
N SER A 22 8.98 -40.49 -14.96
CA SER A 22 8.56 -39.12 -14.65
C SER A 22 9.70 -38.12 -14.90
N SER A 23 9.38 -37.02 -15.60
CA SER A 23 10.31 -35.93 -15.95
C SER A 23 11.03 -35.36 -14.73
N VAL A 24 10.36 -35.32 -13.56
CA VAL A 24 10.92 -34.87 -12.28
C VAL A 24 12.03 -35.80 -11.80
N LYS A 25 11.84 -37.12 -11.92
CA LYS A 25 12.87 -38.11 -11.52
C LYS A 25 14.10 -37.98 -12.41
N THR A 26 13.92 -37.80 -13.72
CA THR A 26 15.03 -37.58 -14.67
C THR A 26 15.76 -36.26 -14.43
N ALA A 27 15.03 -35.19 -14.10
CA ALA A 27 15.62 -33.90 -13.74
C ALA A 27 16.44 -34.01 -12.43
N LEU A 28 15.91 -34.67 -11.39
CA LEU A 28 16.61 -34.89 -10.12
C LEU A 28 17.86 -35.75 -10.29
N TYR A 29 17.83 -36.81 -11.11
CA TYR A 29 19.03 -37.60 -11.42
C TYR A 29 20.04 -36.83 -12.26
N SER A 30 19.58 -35.94 -13.14
CA SER A 30 20.47 -35.07 -13.91
C SER A 30 21.13 -34.03 -12.99
N LEU A 31 20.37 -33.49 -12.02
CA LEU A 31 20.88 -32.59 -10.99
C LEU A 31 21.91 -33.33 -10.11
N ALA A 32 21.60 -34.54 -9.66
CA ALA A 32 22.52 -35.39 -8.90
C ALA A 32 23.81 -35.67 -9.68
N LYS A 33 23.73 -35.99 -10.98
CA LYS A 33 24.90 -36.16 -11.85
C LYS A 33 25.73 -34.89 -12.03
N ILE A 34 25.09 -33.71 -12.05
CA ILE A 34 25.79 -32.43 -12.15
C ILE A 34 26.49 -32.10 -10.83
N ILE A 35 25.81 -32.31 -9.69
CA ILE A 35 26.38 -32.15 -8.34
C ILE A 35 27.58 -33.08 -8.16
N GLU A 36 27.42 -34.37 -8.51
CA GLU A 36 28.51 -35.35 -8.46
C GLU A 36 29.72 -34.90 -9.31
N LYS A 37 29.50 -34.34 -10.50
CA LYS A 37 30.59 -33.83 -11.36
C LYS A 37 31.28 -32.58 -10.81
N LEU A 38 30.58 -31.73 -10.05
CA LEU A 38 31.14 -30.52 -9.46
C LEU A 38 32.02 -30.84 -8.25
N ASP A 39 31.65 -31.84 -7.44
CA ASP A 39 32.48 -32.29 -6.31
C ASP A 39 33.85 -32.85 -6.75
N PHE A 40 33.97 -33.41 -7.96
CA PHE A 40 35.25 -33.86 -8.51
C PHE A 40 36.20 -32.72 -8.92
N SER A 41 35.69 -31.50 -9.13
CA SER A 41 36.50 -30.35 -9.57
C SER A 41 37.13 -29.54 -8.43
N ASN A 42 36.69 -29.70 -7.18
CA ASN A 42 37.21 -28.96 -6.02
C ASN A 42 38.23 -29.74 -5.17
N GLY A 43 38.56 -30.98 -5.52
CA GLY A 43 39.53 -31.81 -4.82
C GLY A 43 40.88 -31.87 -5.54
N GLY A 44 41.77 -30.89 -5.36
CA GLY A 44 43.10 -30.95 -5.96
C GLY A 44 44.05 -29.80 -5.64
N ASN A 45 44.47 -29.69 -4.38
CA ASN A 45 45.62 -28.87 -4.00
C ASN A 45 46.92 -29.64 -4.34
N GLY A 46 47.77 -29.15 -5.25
CA GLY A 46 49.14 -29.67 -5.41
C GLY A 46 49.79 -29.60 -6.80
N ASN A 47 50.60 -28.55 -6.98
CA ASN A 47 51.92 -28.53 -7.63
C ASN A 47 52.14 -29.02 -9.08
N GLY A 48 52.52 -28.06 -9.95
CA GLY A 48 53.62 -28.12 -10.93
C GLY A 48 53.77 -29.29 -11.90
N GLY A 49 53.60 -29.02 -13.20
CA GLY A 49 54.12 -29.92 -14.25
C GLY A 49 53.63 -29.60 -15.65
N ASN A 50 54.51 -29.00 -16.45
CA ASN A 50 54.35 -28.79 -17.89
C ASN A 50 54.31 -30.16 -18.61
N GLY A 51 53.30 -30.41 -19.45
CA GLY A 51 53.22 -31.65 -20.23
C GLY A 51 51.89 -31.80 -20.95
N GLY A 52 51.87 -31.44 -22.25
CA GLY A 52 50.73 -31.68 -23.12
C GLY A 52 50.39 -33.17 -23.21
N ARG A 53 49.10 -33.47 -23.04
CA ARG A 53 48.43 -34.67 -23.54
C ARG A 53 46.96 -34.36 -23.71
N GLU A 54 46.52 -34.40 -24.96
CA GLU A 54 45.11 -34.39 -25.35
C GLU A 54 44.37 -35.50 -24.60
N ASN A 55 43.44 -35.11 -23.73
CA ASN A 55 42.44 -36.03 -23.22
C ASN A 55 41.19 -35.88 -24.08
N GLN A 56 41.07 -36.81 -25.03
CA GLN A 56 39.83 -37.19 -25.67
C GLN A 56 38.94 -37.87 -24.62
N ASN A 57 38.12 -37.09 -23.94
CA ASN A 57 36.86 -37.55 -23.36
C ASN A 57 35.98 -36.31 -23.24
N GLY A 58 34.81 -36.36 -23.88
CA GLY A 58 33.87 -35.25 -24.06
C GLY A 58 33.31 -34.68 -22.75
N GLY A 59 34.15 -33.96 -22.02
CA GLY A 59 33.73 -33.02 -21.01
C GLY A 59 33.14 -31.82 -21.73
N VAL A 60 31.82 -31.69 -21.68
CA VAL A 60 31.16 -30.42 -21.96
C VAL A 60 31.79 -29.42 -21.00
N LEU A 61 32.63 -28.53 -21.53
CA LEU A 61 33.07 -27.34 -20.83
C LEU A 61 31.79 -26.57 -20.50
N VAL A 62 31.31 -26.71 -19.27
CA VAL A 62 30.23 -25.89 -18.74
C VAL A 62 30.81 -24.49 -18.72
N GLY A 63 30.42 -23.65 -19.70
CA GLY A 63 30.87 -22.27 -19.76
C GLY A 63 30.58 -21.56 -18.44
N GLU A 64 31.41 -20.59 -18.05
CA GLU A 64 31.29 -19.85 -16.79
C GLU A 64 29.87 -19.31 -16.55
N ASP A 65 29.19 -18.85 -17.61
CA ASP A 65 27.79 -18.40 -17.58
C ASP A 65 26.81 -19.49 -17.13
N THR A 66 26.98 -20.73 -17.59
CA THR A 66 26.11 -21.87 -17.24
C THR A 66 26.31 -22.29 -15.78
N GLN A 67 27.54 -22.19 -15.27
CA GLN A 67 27.82 -22.44 -13.85
C GLN A 67 27.17 -21.38 -12.96
N GLN A 68 27.23 -20.10 -13.37
CA GLN A 68 26.57 -19.02 -12.65
C GLN A 68 25.04 -19.18 -12.67
N ASP A 69 24.45 -19.54 -13.81
CA ASP A 69 23.02 -19.81 -13.92
C ASP A 69 22.59 -20.99 -13.03
N PHE A 70 23.39 -22.06 -12.97
CA PHE A 70 23.13 -23.19 -12.08
C PHE A 70 23.20 -22.80 -10.60
N ASN A 71 24.21 -22.03 -10.19
CA ASN A 71 24.30 -21.52 -8.82
C ASN A 71 23.10 -20.62 -8.47
N ASN A 72 22.65 -19.79 -9.42
CA ASN A 72 21.45 -18.97 -9.25
C ASN A 72 20.19 -19.83 -9.10
N LEU A 73 20.05 -20.92 -9.87
CA LEU A 73 18.96 -21.87 -9.68
C LEU A 73 18.97 -22.48 -8.29
N LEU A 74 20.12 -22.96 -7.82
CA LEU A 74 20.24 -23.54 -6.47
C LEU A 74 19.84 -22.54 -5.39
N LYS A 75 20.17 -21.26 -5.56
CA LYS A 75 19.71 -20.19 -4.67
C LYS A 75 18.19 -20.06 -4.68
N VAL A 76 17.56 -19.99 -5.86
CA VAL A 76 16.09 -19.92 -5.99
C VAL A 76 15.42 -21.13 -5.35
N LEU A 77 15.96 -22.33 -5.60
CA LEU A 77 15.45 -23.57 -5.02
C LEU A 77 15.56 -23.57 -3.49
N GLY A 78 16.70 -23.14 -2.93
CA GLY A 78 16.88 -23.00 -1.49
C GLY A 78 15.92 -22.00 -0.86
N GLU A 79 15.69 -20.84 -1.51
CA GLU A 79 14.73 -19.84 -1.04
C GLU A 79 13.30 -20.38 -1.01
N VAL A 80 12.88 -21.13 -2.03
CA VAL A 80 11.55 -21.78 -2.06
C VAL A 80 11.46 -22.89 -1.02
N GLU A 81 12.49 -23.72 -0.87
CA GLU A 81 12.54 -24.80 0.11
C GLU A 81 12.39 -24.26 1.54
N ASP A 82 13.20 -23.26 1.89
CA ASP A 82 13.21 -22.68 3.24
C ASP A 82 11.93 -21.90 3.52
N PHE A 83 11.43 -21.10 2.56
CA PHE A 83 10.28 -20.24 2.79
C PHE A 83 8.94 -20.98 2.71
N TYR A 84 8.80 -22.01 1.88
CA TYR A 84 7.58 -22.80 1.79
C TYR A 84 7.64 -24.09 2.62
N ASP A 85 8.58 -24.20 3.56
CA ASP A 85 8.74 -25.32 4.49
C ASP A 85 7.42 -25.70 5.21
N CYS A 86 6.62 -24.70 5.57
CA CYS A 86 5.31 -24.84 6.21
C CYS A 86 4.27 -25.62 5.38
N ILE A 87 4.46 -25.76 4.07
CA ILE A 87 3.64 -26.59 3.18
C ILE A 87 4.43 -27.75 2.56
N GLY A 88 5.69 -27.96 2.95
CA GLY A 88 6.55 -29.05 2.43
C GLY A 88 7.60 -28.60 1.41
N GLY A 89 8.04 -27.34 1.46
CA GLY A 89 9.12 -26.81 0.64
C GLY A 89 8.79 -26.79 -0.85
N ILE A 90 9.75 -27.11 -1.70
CA ILE A 90 9.59 -27.13 -3.16
C ILE A 90 8.50 -28.13 -3.59
N ILE A 91 8.47 -29.31 -2.95
CA ILE A 91 7.49 -30.36 -3.26
C ILE A 91 6.09 -29.89 -2.87
N GLY A 92 5.97 -29.35 -1.66
CA GLY A 92 4.74 -28.75 -1.16
C GLY A 92 4.17 -27.66 -2.06
N TYR A 93 5.05 -26.73 -2.46
CA TYR A 93 4.72 -25.67 -3.40
C TYR A 93 4.16 -26.24 -4.72
N GLN A 94 4.82 -27.23 -5.30
CA GLN A 94 4.38 -27.83 -6.56
C GLN A 94 3.06 -28.59 -6.42
N ILE A 95 2.85 -29.32 -5.32
CA ILE A 95 1.59 -30.02 -5.04
C ILE A 95 0.44 -29.01 -4.95
N MET A 96 0.60 -27.96 -4.16
CA MET A 96 -0.41 -26.91 -3.98
C MET A 96 -0.77 -26.23 -5.32
N VAL A 97 0.23 -25.96 -6.16
CA VAL A 97 0.02 -25.44 -7.52
C VAL A 97 -0.83 -26.39 -8.36
N LEU A 98 -0.54 -27.69 -8.34
CA LEU A 98 -1.28 -28.69 -9.11
C LEU A 98 -2.71 -28.87 -8.59
N GLU A 99 -2.92 -28.82 -7.29
CA GLU A 99 -4.24 -28.86 -6.66
C GLU A 99 -5.10 -27.67 -7.10
N LEU A 100 -4.55 -26.45 -7.05
CA LEU A 100 -5.25 -25.23 -7.50
C LEU A 100 -5.54 -25.26 -9.02
N LEU A 101 -4.63 -25.79 -9.84
CA LEU A 101 -4.87 -26.00 -11.27
C LEU A 101 -6.01 -26.99 -11.52
N ALA A 102 -6.02 -28.12 -10.80
CA ALA A 102 -7.07 -29.12 -10.91
C ALA A 102 -8.44 -28.52 -10.56
N GLN A 103 -8.54 -27.80 -9.44
CA GLN A 103 -9.77 -27.10 -9.03
C GLN A 103 -10.31 -26.16 -10.12
N SER A 104 -9.44 -25.32 -10.70
CA SER A 104 -9.82 -24.39 -11.78
C SER A 104 -10.30 -25.09 -13.06
N SER A 105 -9.81 -26.30 -13.33
CA SER A 105 -10.18 -27.09 -14.51
C SER A 105 -11.57 -27.72 -14.36
N PHE A 106 -11.91 -28.21 -13.16
CA PHE A 106 -13.24 -28.75 -12.86
C PHE A 106 -14.34 -27.68 -12.92
N GLU A 107 -14.05 -26.47 -12.44
CA GLU A 107 -14.97 -25.32 -12.51
C GLU A 107 -15.32 -24.93 -13.96
N THR A 108 -14.35 -25.03 -14.88
CA THR A 108 -14.56 -24.69 -16.30
C THR A 108 -15.45 -25.71 -17.02
N GLN A 109 -15.45 -26.97 -16.57
CA GLN A 109 -16.29 -28.04 -17.15
C GLN A 109 -17.71 -28.08 -16.54
N SER A 110 -17.88 -27.67 -15.29
CA SER A 110 -19.17 -27.69 -14.58
C SER A 110 -20.18 -26.63 -15.05
N ILE A 111 -19.78 -25.66 -15.87
CA ILE A 111 -20.70 -24.67 -16.45
C ILE A 111 -21.62 -25.30 -17.52
N ASN A 112 -21.30 -26.49 -18.03
CA ASN A 112 -22.07 -27.16 -19.08
C ASN A 112 -23.01 -28.29 -18.60
N ASN A 113 -22.95 -28.72 -17.35
CA ASN A 113 -23.84 -29.76 -16.82
C ASN A 113 -24.36 -29.35 -15.44
N SER A 114 -25.63 -28.95 -15.41
CA SER A 114 -26.35 -28.74 -14.16
C SER A 114 -26.69 -30.07 -13.49
N ASN A 115 -26.57 -30.10 -12.16
CA ASN A 115 -27.28 -30.99 -11.21
C ASN A 115 -26.59 -32.20 -10.58
N HIS A 116 -25.27 -32.35 -10.59
CA HIS A 116 -24.64 -33.29 -9.63
C HIS A 116 -23.21 -32.87 -9.33
N LEU A 117 -22.98 -32.28 -8.15
CA LEU A 117 -21.70 -32.20 -7.41
C LEU A 117 -21.92 -31.27 -6.19
N HIS A 118 -22.74 -31.72 -5.24
CA HIS A 118 -22.99 -30.99 -3.98
C HIS A 118 -22.26 -31.61 -2.78
N GLU A 119 -21.48 -32.69 -2.97
CA GLU A 119 -20.97 -33.52 -1.86
C GLU A 119 -19.44 -33.50 -1.68
N SER A 120 -18.66 -32.79 -2.52
CA SER A 120 -17.20 -32.73 -2.38
C SER A 120 -16.63 -31.32 -2.18
N MET A 121 -17.49 -30.30 -2.08
CA MET A 121 -17.12 -28.90 -1.80
C MET A 121 -17.72 -28.37 -0.48
N GLU A 122 -18.30 -29.26 0.35
CA GLU A 122 -18.84 -28.89 1.68
C GLU A 122 -17.75 -28.48 2.70
N CYS A 123 -16.47 -28.64 2.38
CA CYS A 123 -15.38 -28.17 3.23
C CYS A 123 -14.93 -26.76 2.82
N GLU A 124 -15.60 -25.73 3.36
CA GLU A 124 -14.91 -24.67 4.11
C GLU A 124 -15.86 -23.60 4.67
N PHE A 125 -17.01 -23.33 4.05
CA PHE A 125 -17.97 -22.32 4.50
C PHE A 125 -19.41 -22.83 4.34
N LEU A 126 -20.23 -22.65 5.38
CA LEU A 126 -21.63 -23.09 5.37
C LEU A 126 -22.52 -22.02 4.73
N GLU A 127 -22.36 -20.76 5.15
CA GLU A 127 -22.99 -19.59 4.55
C GLU A 127 -22.07 -18.35 4.63
N ILE A 128 -22.33 -17.38 3.74
CA ILE A 128 -21.69 -16.05 3.75
C ILE A 128 -22.75 -14.96 3.93
N HIS A 129 -22.46 -13.99 4.80
CA HIS A 129 -23.36 -12.90 5.11
C HIS A 129 -22.66 -11.54 4.92
N PRO A 130 -23.39 -10.47 4.55
CA PRO A 130 -22.85 -9.12 4.63
C PRO A 130 -22.51 -8.80 6.08
N PRO A 131 -21.28 -8.35 6.36
CA PRO A 131 -20.91 -8.00 7.71
C PRO A 131 -21.63 -6.72 8.14
N ILE A 132 -21.98 -6.64 9.42
CA ILE A 132 -22.50 -5.44 10.08
C ILE A 132 -21.36 -4.83 10.89
N GLY A 133 -21.21 -3.51 10.83
CA GLY A 133 -20.16 -2.82 11.55
C GLY A 133 -20.40 -1.33 11.63
N CYS A 134 -19.48 -0.62 12.27
CA CYS A 134 -19.65 0.79 12.59
C CYS A 134 -19.47 1.67 11.35
N ASP A 135 -20.51 2.41 10.95
CA ASP A 135 -20.40 3.46 9.93
C ASP A 135 -20.04 4.81 10.55
N LEU A 136 -18.76 5.15 10.43
CA LEU A 136 -18.14 6.38 10.95
C LEU A 136 -18.72 7.65 10.30
N SER A 137 -19.31 7.54 9.10
CA SER A 137 -19.95 8.68 8.44
C SER A 137 -21.32 9.00 9.04
N SER A 138 -21.98 8.01 9.64
CA SER A 138 -23.30 8.13 10.25
C SER A 138 -23.24 8.48 11.74
N ASN A 139 -22.27 7.92 12.47
CA ASN A 139 -22.07 8.17 13.90
C ASN A 139 -20.78 8.96 14.12
N THR A 140 -20.87 10.27 13.88
CA THR A 140 -19.70 11.17 13.95
C THR A 140 -19.12 11.28 15.35
N GLU A 141 -19.95 11.19 16.39
CA GLU A 141 -19.52 11.24 17.78
C GLU A 141 -18.63 10.05 18.15
N TYR A 142 -19.10 8.83 17.82
CA TYR A 142 -18.29 7.64 18.01
C TYR A 142 -17.05 7.65 17.11
N ALA A 143 -17.14 8.18 15.89
CA ALA A 143 -15.97 8.30 15.01
C ALA A 143 -14.88 9.19 15.61
N SER A 144 -15.24 10.34 16.18
CA SER A 144 -14.30 11.22 16.89
C SER A 144 -13.72 10.52 18.13
N GLN A 145 -14.56 9.85 18.94
CA GLN A 145 -14.11 9.10 20.11
C GLN A 145 -13.14 7.97 19.75
N ALA A 146 -13.45 7.18 18.72
CA ALA A 146 -12.61 6.10 18.23
C ALA A 146 -11.28 6.62 17.67
N ALA A 147 -11.30 7.77 16.98
CA ALA A 147 -10.08 8.41 16.51
C ALA A 147 -9.20 8.88 17.67
N LEU A 148 -9.78 9.42 18.75
CA LEU A 148 -9.04 9.76 19.97
C LEU A 148 -8.36 8.54 20.60
N TRP A 149 -9.04 7.40 20.70
CA TRP A 149 -8.41 6.14 21.14
C TRP A 149 -7.23 5.76 20.24
N GLY A 150 -7.36 5.97 18.93
CA GLY A 150 -6.26 5.72 17.99
C GLY A 150 -5.09 6.67 18.17
N ILE A 151 -5.34 7.94 18.52
CA ILE A 151 -4.29 8.91 18.83
C ILE A 151 -3.62 8.54 20.16
N GLU A 152 -4.39 8.30 21.23
CA GLU A 152 -3.89 7.85 22.53
C GLU A 152 -3.04 6.58 22.41
N GLY A 153 -3.50 5.62 21.62
CA GLY A 153 -2.84 4.35 21.36
C GLY A 153 -1.68 4.41 20.37
N LEU A 154 -1.34 5.57 19.78
CA LEU A 154 -0.27 5.69 18.78
C LEU A 154 1.10 5.14 19.27
N PRO A 155 1.51 5.30 20.55
CA PRO A 155 2.72 4.66 21.06
C PRO A 155 2.67 3.12 21.10
N ASP A 156 1.50 2.51 21.04
CA ASP A 156 1.34 1.06 20.99
C ASP A 156 1.25 0.54 19.53
N LEU A 157 1.33 1.41 18.52
CA LEU A 157 1.16 1.05 17.11
C LEU A 157 2.49 1.01 16.34
N GLY A 158 2.58 0.08 15.39
CA GLY A 158 3.51 0.11 14.26
C GLY A 158 2.79 0.32 12.92
N GLU A 159 3.56 0.43 11.85
CA GLU A 159 3.05 0.44 10.47
C GLU A 159 3.68 -0.69 9.66
N ILE A 160 2.87 -1.35 8.84
CA ILE A 160 3.32 -2.42 7.93
C ILE A 160 2.90 -2.09 6.49
N TYR A 161 3.88 -1.91 5.60
CA TYR A 161 3.64 -1.49 4.22
C TYR A 161 4.06 -2.58 3.21
N PRO A 162 3.12 -3.23 2.51
CA PRO A 162 3.42 -4.14 1.40
C PRO A 162 3.77 -3.35 0.12
N LEU A 163 5.07 -3.19 -0.17
CA LEU A 163 5.61 -2.41 -1.30
C LEU A 163 6.30 -3.23 -2.40
N GLY A 164 6.15 -4.55 -2.40
CA GLY A 164 6.81 -5.43 -3.40
C GLY A 164 6.25 -5.37 -4.83
N GLY A 165 5.35 -4.42 -5.15
CA GLY A 165 4.74 -4.28 -6.47
C GLY A 165 5.44 -3.24 -7.35
N SER A 166 5.61 -3.56 -8.64
CA SER A 166 6.03 -2.59 -9.66
C SER A 166 4.85 -1.79 -10.22
N ALA A 167 5.15 -0.63 -10.80
CA ALA A 167 4.17 0.28 -11.39
C ALA A 167 3.88 0.00 -12.87
N ASP A 168 3.97 -1.27 -13.31
CA ASP A 168 3.83 -1.67 -14.72
C ASP A 168 2.54 -1.14 -15.37
N ARG A 169 1.43 -1.19 -14.62
CA ARG A 169 0.12 -0.74 -15.10
C ARG A 169 0.01 0.78 -15.26
N LEU A 170 0.92 1.53 -14.67
CA LEU A 170 1.05 2.97 -14.83
C LEU A 170 2.04 3.33 -15.95
N GLY A 171 2.88 2.37 -16.38
CA GLY A 171 3.96 2.60 -17.34
C GLY A 171 5.06 3.50 -16.76
N LEU A 172 5.24 3.47 -15.44
CA LEU A 172 6.32 4.20 -14.77
C LEU A 172 7.63 3.42 -14.94
N VAL A 173 8.56 4.03 -15.66
CA VAL A 173 9.86 3.45 -15.99
C VAL A 173 10.97 4.42 -15.62
N ASP A 174 12.14 3.87 -15.35
CA ASP A 174 13.38 4.60 -15.22
C ASP A 174 13.80 5.16 -16.59
N SER A 175 14.21 6.43 -16.62
CA SER A 175 14.51 7.13 -17.88
C SER A 175 15.82 6.67 -18.53
N GLU A 176 16.76 6.13 -17.76
CA GLU A 176 18.08 5.71 -18.25
C GLU A 176 18.06 4.26 -18.68
N THR A 177 17.47 3.39 -17.86
CA THR A 177 17.47 1.93 -18.07
C THR A 177 16.22 1.42 -18.80
N GLY A 178 15.10 2.17 -18.75
CA GLY A 178 13.81 1.74 -19.26
C GLY A 178 13.11 0.68 -18.40
N GLU A 179 13.69 0.28 -17.27
CA GLU A 179 13.09 -0.71 -16.36
C GLU A 179 11.90 -0.14 -15.59
N CYS A 180 10.93 -0.98 -15.23
CA CYS A 180 9.76 -0.53 -14.49
C CYS A 180 10.11 -0.21 -13.02
N LEU A 181 9.70 0.96 -12.55
CA LEU A 181 9.96 1.40 -11.17
C LEU A 181 8.87 0.91 -10.18
N PRO A 182 9.18 0.86 -8.88
CA PRO A 182 8.19 0.67 -7.83
C PRO A 182 7.07 1.72 -7.84
N ALA A 183 5.84 1.30 -7.51
CA ALA A 183 4.70 2.23 -7.39
C ALA A 183 4.94 3.31 -6.34
N ALA A 184 5.69 3.01 -5.29
CA ALA A 184 6.03 3.96 -4.23
C ALA A 184 6.80 5.19 -4.74
N MET A 185 7.50 5.08 -5.90
CA MET A 185 8.26 6.17 -6.53
C MET A 185 7.42 7.04 -7.47
N LEU A 186 6.14 6.73 -7.70
CA LEU A 186 5.29 7.52 -8.60
C LEU A 186 5.23 8.97 -8.11
N PRO A 187 5.64 9.97 -8.94
CA PRO A 187 5.43 11.38 -8.63
C PRO A 187 3.93 11.69 -8.59
N TYR A 188 3.45 12.28 -7.52
CA TYR A 188 2.05 12.50 -7.23
C TYR A 188 1.90 13.71 -6.30
N CYS A 189 1.15 14.73 -6.73
CA CYS A 189 0.97 16.00 -6.02
C CYS A 189 2.30 16.60 -5.52
N GLY A 190 3.33 16.62 -6.38
CA GLY A 190 4.63 17.21 -6.11
C GLY A 190 5.62 16.32 -5.35
N ARG A 191 5.24 15.10 -4.94
CA ARG A 191 6.08 14.19 -4.14
C ARG A 191 5.95 12.73 -4.58
N THR A 192 6.80 11.82 -4.10
CA THR A 192 6.54 10.39 -4.31
C THR A 192 5.37 9.90 -3.47
N LEU A 193 4.70 8.81 -3.88
CA LEU A 193 3.65 8.19 -3.06
C LEU A 193 4.18 7.72 -1.68
N LEU A 194 5.44 7.28 -1.59
CA LEU A 194 6.06 6.92 -0.32
C LEU A 194 6.20 8.13 0.62
N GLU A 195 6.63 9.28 0.10
CA GLU A 195 6.69 10.52 0.87
C GLU A 195 5.32 10.91 1.42
N GLY A 196 4.26 10.83 0.59
CA GLY A 196 2.90 11.10 1.05
C GLY A 196 2.50 10.19 2.22
N LEU A 197 2.75 8.89 2.08
CA LEU A 197 2.43 7.89 3.10
C LEU A 197 3.12 8.15 4.45
N VAL A 198 4.40 8.55 4.43
CA VAL A 198 5.18 8.85 5.63
C VAL A 198 4.79 10.19 6.23
N ARG A 199 4.44 11.19 5.41
CA ARG A 199 3.96 12.50 5.88
C ARG A 199 2.64 12.41 6.63
N ASP A 200 1.72 11.54 6.17
CA ASP A 200 0.48 11.25 6.90
C ASP A 200 0.75 10.64 8.28
N LEU A 201 1.77 9.77 8.39
CA LEU A 201 2.20 9.20 9.67
C LEU A 201 2.79 10.28 10.60
N GLN A 202 3.70 11.10 10.09
CA GLN A 202 4.29 12.21 10.85
C GLN A 202 3.24 13.21 11.34
N ALA A 203 2.17 13.45 10.56
CA ALA A 203 1.08 14.31 10.98
C ALA A 203 0.29 13.75 12.17
N ARG A 204 0.05 12.43 12.21
CA ARG A 204 -0.58 11.77 13.37
C ARG A 204 0.31 11.83 14.62
N GLU A 205 1.60 11.61 14.45
CA GLU A 205 2.59 11.74 15.54
C GLU A 205 2.72 13.18 16.03
N PHE A 206 2.62 14.14 15.13
CA PHE A 206 2.60 15.56 15.49
C PHE A 206 1.32 15.91 16.25
N LEU A 207 0.16 15.40 15.84
CA LEU A 207 -1.09 15.58 16.60
C LEU A 207 -0.98 14.98 18.02
N TYR A 208 -0.42 13.77 18.13
CA TYR A 208 -0.12 13.16 19.43
C TYR A 208 0.80 14.05 20.27
N PHE A 209 1.88 14.58 19.68
CA PHE A 209 2.77 15.52 20.36
C PHE A 209 2.04 16.78 20.84
N LYS A 210 1.16 17.36 20.02
CA LYS A 210 0.40 18.57 20.37
C LYS A 210 -0.58 18.34 21.52
N LEU A 211 -1.15 17.14 21.65
CA LEU A 211 -2.08 16.79 22.72
C LEU A 211 -1.39 16.38 24.02
N TYR A 212 -0.29 15.61 23.93
CA TYR A 212 0.32 14.97 25.10
C TYR A 212 1.71 15.52 25.47
N GLY A 213 2.26 16.44 24.68
CA GLY A 213 3.59 17.02 24.90
C GLY A 213 4.75 16.02 24.74
N LYS A 214 4.50 14.85 24.16
CA LYS A 214 5.49 13.77 24.00
C LYS A 214 5.61 13.39 22.54
N GLN A 215 6.84 13.30 22.04
CA GLN A 215 7.09 12.78 20.71
C GLN A 215 7.07 11.26 20.72
N CYS A 216 6.30 10.67 19.80
CA CYS A 216 6.33 9.25 19.49
C CYS A 216 6.85 9.07 18.06
N ILE A 217 7.77 8.12 17.85
CA ILE A 217 8.21 7.69 16.52
C ILE A 217 7.70 6.27 16.29
N THR A 218 6.69 6.16 15.44
CA THR A 218 6.05 4.91 15.04
C THR A 218 7.00 4.13 14.11
N PRO A 219 7.38 2.89 14.44
CA PRO A 219 8.25 2.08 13.60
C PRO A 219 7.52 1.63 12.34
N VAL A 220 8.24 1.61 11.21
CA VAL A 220 7.69 1.29 9.90
C VAL A 220 8.38 0.05 9.32
N ALA A 221 7.63 -1.04 9.19
CA ALA A 221 8.06 -2.25 8.52
C ALA A 221 7.62 -2.21 7.05
N ILE A 222 8.54 -2.44 6.11
CA ILE A 222 8.28 -2.36 4.67
C ILE A 222 8.66 -3.68 4.02
N MET A 223 7.66 -4.37 3.46
CA MET A 223 7.91 -5.55 2.63
C MET A 223 8.22 -5.13 1.19
N THR A 224 9.36 -5.56 0.65
CA THR A 224 9.81 -5.26 -0.73
C THR A 224 9.90 -6.54 -1.56
N SER A 225 10.55 -6.47 -2.73
CA SER A 225 10.85 -7.61 -3.62
C SER A 225 12.14 -7.33 -4.40
N SER A 226 12.91 -8.34 -4.80
CA SER A 226 14.02 -8.21 -5.76
C SER A 226 13.55 -8.06 -7.21
N ALA A 227 12.30 -8.43 -7.51
CA ALA A 227 11.75 -8.27 -8.85
C ALA A 227 11.89 -6.81 -9.32
N LYS A 228 12.62 -6.62 -10.43
CA LYS A 228 12.90 -5.31 -11.03
C LYS A 228 13.58 -4.34 -10.04
N ASN A 229 14.54 -4.84 -9.26
CA ASN A 229 15.38 -4.06 -8.37
C ASN A 229 14.58 -3.23 -7.33
N ASN A 230 13.39 -3.72 -6.96
CA ASN A 230 12.44 -2.96 -6.15
C ASN A 230 12.99 -2.66 -4.74
N HIS A 231 13.66 -3.61 -4.09
CA HIS A 231 14.27 -3.41 -2.77
C HIS A 231 15.29 -2.26 -2.77
N GLU A 232 16.18 -2.24 -3.75
CA GLU A 232 17.25 -1.27 -3.92
C GLU A 232 16.69 0.10 -4.24
N HIS A 233 15.69 0.19 -5.12
CA HIS A 233 15.01 1.44 -5.43
C HIS A 233 14.31 2.04 -4.21
N ILE A 234 13.60 1.24 -3.42
CA ILE A 234 12.94 1.71 -2.18
C ILE A 234 13.97 2.14 -1.14
N THR A 235 15.05 1.36 -0.95
CA THR A 235 16.13 1.70 -0.02
C THR A 235 16.80 3.01 -0.41
N SER A 236 17.17 3.16 -1.69
CA SER A 236 17.79 4.37 -2.24
C SER A 236 16.87 5.59 -2.10
N LEU A 237 15.55 5.42 -2.29
CA LEU A 237 14.58 6.49 -2.09
C LEU A 237 14.56 6.94 -0.63
N CYS A 238 14.50 6.00 0.33
CA CYS A 238 14.56 6.31 1.76
C CYS A 238 15.86 7.05 2.13
N GLU A 239 17.01 6.60 1.63
CA GLU A 239 18.30 7.24 1.89
C GLU A 239 18.39 8.65 1.30
N LYS A 240 17.97 8.82 0.03
CA LYS A 240 17.91 10.12 -0.64
C LYS A 240 17.06 11.12 0.14
N LEU A 241 15.97 10.66 0.72
CA LEU A 241 15.05 11.45 1.55
C LEU A 241 15.44 11.46 3.04
N ARG A 242 16.66 11.00 3.38
CA ARG A 242 17.22 10.97 4.74
C ARG A 242 16.28 10.31 5.76
N TRP A 243 15.68 9.19 5.37
CA TRP A 243 14.70 8.44 6.17
C TRP A 243 13.56 9.33 6.68
N PHE A 244 13.19 10.33 5.88
CA PHE A 244 12.12 11.30 6.16
C PHE A 244 12.31 12.06 7.48
N GLY A 245 13.55 12.17 7.97
CA GLY A 245 13.83 12.72 9.29
C GLY A 245 13.34 11.84 10.45
N ARG A 246 13.25 10.52 10.27
CA ARG A 246 12.81 9.58 11.33
C ARG A 246 13.92 8.64 11.79
N GLY A 247 15.12 8.77 11.21
CA GLY A 247 16.25 7.88 11.44
C GLY A 247 16.11 6.55 10.69
N ARG A 248 17.24 5.94 10.34
CA ARG A 248 17.25 4.62 9.68
C ARG A 248 16.70 3.57 10.62
N SER A 249 16.98 3.69 11.92
CA SER A 249 16.62 2.71 12.93
C SER A 249 15.10 2.53 13.13
N SER A 250 14.28 3.50 12.73
CA SER A 250 12.81 3.41 12.79
C SER A 250 12.17 2.64 11.62
N PHE A 251 12.98 2.17 10.67
CA PHE A 251 12.51 1.39 9.53
C PHE A 251 13.06 -0.03 9.51
N ARG A 252 12.25 -0.99 9.08
CA ARG A 252 12.68 -2.36 8.82
C ARG A 252 12.21 -2.77 7.43
N LEU A 253 13.13 -2.79 6.46
CA LEU A 253 12.86 -3.34 5.14
C LEU A 253 13.13 -4.85 5.18
N PHE A 254 12.23 -5.62 4.60
CA PHE A 254 12.36 -7.08 4.51
C PHE A 254 11.83 -7.56 3.17
N GLU A 255 12.63 -8.37 2.48
CA GLU A 255 12.40 -8.70 1.08
C GLU A 255 11.69 -10.04 0.94
N GLN A 256 10.64 -10.09 0.12
CA GLN A 256 9.92 -11.33 -0.17
C GLN A 256 10.67 -12.19 -1.21
N PRO A 257 10.58 -13.53 -1.12
CA PRO A 257 11.18 -14.41 -2.11
C PRO A 257 10.46 -14.31 -3.46
N LEU A 258 11.19 -14.64 -4.53
CA LEU A 258 10.62 -14.87 -5.85
C LEU A 258 10.28 -16.35 -6.01
N VAL A 259 9.11 -16.62 -6.60
CA VAL A 259 8.63 -17.99 -6.81
C VAL A 259 8.53 -18.34 -8.30
N PRO A 260 8.73 -19.61 -8.67
CA PRO A 260 8.59 -20.07 -10.05
C PRO A 260 7.17 -19.86 -10.58
N ALA A 261 7.09 -19.30 -11.79
CA ALA A 261 5.87 -19.28 -12.58
C ALA A 261 5.67 -20.61 -13.31
N VAL A 262 4.41 -21.02 -13.46
CA VAL A 262 4.01 -22.31 -14.01
C VAL A 262 3.07 -22.14 -15.20
N SER A 263 3.12 -23.12 -16.12
CA SER A 263 2.14 -23.28 -17.19
C SER A 263 0.79 -23.70 -16.63
N ALA A 264 -0.29 -23.15 -17.18
CA ALA A 264 -1.65 -23.56 -16.83
C ALA A 264 -2.04 -24.93 -17.42
N GLU A 265 -1.31 -25.41 -18.42
CA GLU A 265 -1.60 -26.67 -19.12
C GLU A 265 -1.24 -27.89 -18.28
N ASP A 266 -0.03 -27.90 -17.71
CA ASP A 266 0.57 -29.07 -17.08
C ASP A 266 1.25 -28.77 -15.75
N GLY A 267 1.23 -27.51 -15.29
CA GLY A 267 1.87 -27.08 -14.05
C GLY A 267 3.41 -27.07 -14.10
N GLN A 268 4.03 -27.23 -15.29
CA GLN A 268 5.48 -27.16 -15.41
C GLN A 268 6.01 -25.75 -15.22
N TRP A 269 7.22 -25.64 -14.65
CA TRP A 269 7.89 -24.36 -14.46
C TRP A 269 8.27 -23.76 -15.81
N LEU A 270 7.98 -22.48 -15.98
CA LEU A 270 8.39 -21.73 -17.16
C LEU A 270 9.88 -21.40 -17.04
N VAL A 271 10.63 -21.66 -18.10
CA VAL A 271 12.09 -21.51 -18.13
C VAL A 271 12.49 -20.58 -19.28
N ARG A 272 13.31 -19.56 -18.98
CA ARG A 272 13.82 -18.61 -20.00
C ARG A 272 14.98 -19.20 -20.79
N LYS A 273 15.88 -19.88 -20.06
CA LYS A 273 17.08 -20.57 -20.55
C LYS A 273 17.47 -21.65 -19.55
N PRO A 274 18.33 -22.62 -19.90
CA PRO A 274 18.76 -23.66 -18.96
C PRO A 274 19.11 -23.08 -17.59
N PHE A 275 18.55 -23.68 -16.54
CA PHE A 275 18.70 -23.25 -15.13
C PHE A 275 18.11 -21.88 -14.74
N VAL A 276 17.44 -21.15 -15.64
CA VAL A 276 16.85 -19.84 -15.31
C VAL A 276 15.32 -19.89 -15.39
N PRO A 277 14.63 -20.17 -14.27
CA PRO A 277 13.18 -20.15 -14.20
C PRO A 277 12.64 -18.72 -14.31
N VAL A 278 11.44 -18.58 -14.88
CA VAL A 278 10.67 -17.34 -14.83
C VAL A 278 10.10 -17.20 -13.43
N CYS A 279 10.68 -16.30 -12.63
CA CYS A 279 10.21 -16.07 -11.27
C CYS A 279 9.37 -14.80 -11.14
N LYS A 280 8.42 -14.80 -10.20
CA LYS A 280 7.56 -13.66 -9.86
C LYS A 280 7.33 -13.58 -8.34
N PRO A 281 6.94 -12.42 -7.80
CA PRO A 281 6.59 -12.32 -6.38
C PRO A 281 5.39 -13.21 -6.03
N GLY A 282 5.43 -13.81 -4.83
CA GLY A 282 4.44 -14.75 -4.27
C GLY A 282 3.15 -14.12 -3.74
N GLY A 283 2.87 -12.87 -4.09
CA GLY A 283 1.70 -12.14 -3.58
C GLY A 283 1.97 -11.46 -2.24
N HIS A 284 1.02 -10.69 -1.73
CA HIS A 284 1.24 -9.89 -0.52
C HIS A 284 0.94 -10.63 0.78
N GLY A 285 0.30 -11.80 0.73
CA GLY A 285 0.01 -12.62 1.92
C GLY A 285 1.23 -13.27 2.56
N VAL A 286 2.32 -13.41 1.80
CA VAL A 286 3.62 -13.90 2.32
C VAL A 286 4.19 -13.00 3.41
N ILE A 287 3.68 -11.77 3.54
CA ILE A 287 4.15 -10.76 4.50
C ILE A 287 4.16 -11.27 5.94
N TRP A 288 3.23 -12.13 6.32
CA TRP A 288 3.08 -12.59 7.70
C TRP A 288 4.18 -13.57 8.10
N LYS A 289 4.28 -14.71 7.40
CA LYS A 289 5.39 -15.65 7.60
C LYS A 289 6.74 -14.97 7.41
N LEU A 290 6.89 -14.13 6.39
CA LEU A 290 8.12 -13.40 6.15
C LEU A 290 8.48 -12.46 7.30
N ALA A 291 7.50 -11.74 7.87
CA ALA A 291 7.72 -10.90 9.04
C ALA A 291 8.20 -11.71 10.24
N TYR A 292 7.67 -12.92 10.44
CA TYR A 292 8.14 -13.84 11.47
C TYR A 292 9.57 -14.32 11.21
N ASP A 293 9.83 -14.89 10.04
CA ASP A 293 11.14 -15.45 9.67
C ASP A 293 12.26 -14.40 9.69
N LYS A 294 11.93 -13.12 9.43
CA LYS A 294 12.89 -12.00 9.43
C LYS A 294 12.96 -11.23 10.76
N GLY A 295 12.27 -11.70 11.80
CA GLY A 295 12.27 -11.12 13.14
C GLY A 295 11.62 -9.73 13.22
N VAL A 296 10.69 -9.42 12.32
CA VAL A 296 10.00 -8.12 12.25
C VAL A 296 9.06 -7.94 13.45
N PHE A 297 8.35 -8.99 13.87
CA PHE A 297 7.51 -8.94 15.08
C PHE A 297 8.35 -8.62 16.31
N GLN A 298 9.45 -9.35 16.53
CA GLN A 298 10.38 -9.06 17.62
C GLN A 298 10.89 -7.62 17.56
N TRP A 299 11.28 -7.13 16.38
CA TRP A 299 11.70 -5.74 16.20
C TRP A 299 10.59 -4.74 16.57
N LEU A 300 9.32 -5.01 16.24
CA LEU A 300 8.19 -4.18 16.67
C LEU A 300 7.99 -4.23 18.20
N TYR A 301 8.12 -5.40 18.83
CA TYR A 301 8.04 -5.53 20.29
C TYR A 301 9.17 -4.82 21.03
N ASP A 302 10.39 -4.82 20.46
CA ASP A 302 11.54 -4.08 21.00
C ASP A 302 11.29 -2.56 20.98
N HIS A 303 10.38 -2.09 20.11
CA HIS A 303 9.86 -0.72 20.10
C HIS A 303 8.61 -0.52 20.97
N GLY A 304 8.15 -1.56 21.68
CA GLY A 304 7.00 -1.52 22.57
C GLY A 304 5.64 -1.58 21.87
N ARG A 305 5.56 -2.08 20.63
CA ARG A 305 4.30 -2.08 19.86
C ARG A 305 3.45 -3.31 20.17
N LYS A 306 2.14 -3.11 20.22
CA LYS A 306 1.12 -4.14 20.47
C LYS A 306 0.28 -4.42 19.22
N GLY A 307 -0.03 -3.38 18.45
CA GLY A 307 -0.78 -3.47 17.21
C GLY A 307 -0.04 -2.83 16.05
N ALA A 308 -0.57 -2.99 14.84
CA ALA A 308 -0.10 -2.25 13.67
C ALA A 308 -1.24 -1.95 12.69
N THR A 309 -1.09 -0.86 11.93
CA THR A 309 -1.90 -0.63 10.74
C THR A 309 -1.17 -1.12 9.49
N VAL A 310 -1.93 -1.70 8.56
CA VAL A 310 -1.41 -2.30 7.33
C VAL A 310 -2.13 -1.69 6.15
N ARG A 311 -1.41 -1.08 5.20
CA ARG A 311 -2.01 -0.46 4.02
C ARG A 311 -1.06 -0.35 2.82
N GLN A 312 -1.63 -0.36 1.62
CA GLN A 312 -0.89 -0.20 0.37
C GLN A 312 -0.57 1.28 0.07
N VAL A 313 0.63 1.56 -0.46
CA VAL A 313 1.10 2.92 -0.79
C VAL A 313 0.28 3.67 -1.84
N SER A 314 -0.46 2.94 -2.67
CA SER A 314 -1.17 3.51 -3.81
C SER A 314 -2.50 4.16 -3.44
N ASN A 315 -3.00 3.98 -2.22
CA ASN A 315 -4.21 4.62 -1.73
C ASN A 315 -3.88 5.95 -1.05
N VAL A 316 -4.21 7.06 -1.71
CA VAL A 316 -3.74 8.41 -1.34
C VAL A 316 -4.66 9.14 -0.35
N VAL A 317 -5.80 8.52 0.02
CA VAL A 317 -6.79 9.16 0.92
C VAL A 317 -6.93 8.48 2.28
N ALA A 318 -6.34 7.30 2.45
CA ALA A 318 -6.60 6.38 3.57
C ALA A 318 -6.38 6.95 4.99
N ALA A 319 -5.51 7.96 5.15
CA ALA A 319 -5.19 8.59 6.45
C ALA A 319 -5.49 10.09 6.47
N THR A 320 -6.35 10.56 5.57
CA THR A 320 -6.67 11.98 5.44
C THR A 320 -7.83 12.42 6.32
N ASP A 321 -8.48 11.49 7.03
CA ASP A 321 -9.58 11.73 7.96
C ASP A 321 -9.49 10.81 9.21
N VAL A 322 -10.58 10.71 9.97
CA VAL A 322 -10.68 9.89 11.19
C VAL A 322 -10.60 8.39 10.95
N THR A 323 -10.76 7.87 9.72
CA THR A 323 -10.99 6.43 9.45
C THR A 323 -9.85 5.55 9.97
N LEU A 324 -8.60 5.86 9.61
CA LEU A 324 -7.46 5.03 10.00
C LEU A 324 -7.21 5.06 11.51
N LEU A 325 -7.36 6.23 12.13
CA LEU A 325 -7.22 6.39 13.58
C LEU A 325 -8.35 5.65 14.31
N ALA A 326 -9.59 5.77 13.84
CA ALA A 326 -10.73 5.05 14.42
C ALA A 326 -10.58 3.53 14.29
N LEU A 327 -10.13 3.04 13.13
CA LEU A 327 -9.83 1.63 12.92
C LEU A 327 -8.81 1.13 13.95
N ALA A 328 -7.67 1.82 14.10
CA ALA A 328 -6.63 1.42 15.03
C ALA A 328 -7.07 1.57 16.50
N GLY A 329 -7.80 2.65 16.80
CA GLY A 329 -8.33 2.95 18.14
C GLY A 329 -9.30 1.89 18.62
N ILE A 330 -10.27 1.48 17.79
CA ILE A 330 -11.20 0.39 18.12
C ILE A 330 -10.43 -0.91 18.35
N GLY A 331 -9.46 -1.19 17.47
CA GLY A 331 -8.60 -2.38 17.56
C GLY A 331 -7.90 -2.50 18.92
N LEU A 332 -7.18 -1.45 19.31
CA LEU A 332 -6.46 -1.40 20.58
C LEU A 332 -7.39 -1.33 21.80
N HIS A 333 -8.37 -0.41 21.78
CA HIS A 333 -9.22 -0.13 22.93
C HIS A 333 -10.08 -1.33 23.32
N HIS A 334 -10.59 -2.08 22.34
CA HIS A 334 -11.43 -3.26 22.59
C HIS A 334 -10.66 -4.58 22.54
N GLY A 335 -9.34 -4.56 22.36
CA GLY A 335 -8.52 -5.78 22.27
C GLY A 335 -8.92 -6.70 21.12
N LYS A 336 -9.32 -6.13 19.97
CA LYS A 336 -9.67 -6.90 18.77
C LYS A 336 -8.42 -7.41 18.08
N LYS A 337 -8.52 -8.53 17.38
CA LYS A 337 -7.36 -9.17 16.70
C LYS A 337 -7.13 -8.63 15.29
N LEU A 338 -8.20 -8.31 14.56
CA LEU A 338 -8.11 -7.85 13.18
C LEU A 338 -9.27 -6.91 12.83
N GLY A 339 -8.97 -5.79 12.19
CA GLY A 339 -9.96 -4.82 11.74
C GLY A 339 -9.86 -4.53 10.25
N PHE A 340 -11.00 -4.27 9.59
CA PHE A 340 -11.07 -3.83 8.20
C PHE A 340 -11.65 -2.43 8.09
N ALA A 341 -10.99 -1.52 7.36
CA ALA A 341 -11.67 -0.33 6.86
C ALA A 341 -12.30 -0.62 5.49
N SER A 342 -13.58 -0.33 5.37
CA SER A 342 -14.39 -0.71 4.23
C SER A 342 -15.31 0.41 3.77
N CYS A 343 -15.90 0.25 2.59
CA CYS A 343 -16.82 1.22 2.01
C CYS A 343 -17.78 0.54 1.04
N LYS A 344 -18.76 1.31 0.54
CA LYS A 344 -19.64 0.82 -0.51
C LYS A 344 -18.84 0.42 -1.76
N ARG A 345 -19.13 -0.78 -2.26
CA ARG A 345 -18.52 -1.31 -3.48
C ARG A 345 -19.14 -0.66 -4.71
N ASN A 346 -18.31 -0.28 -5.68
CA ASN A 346 -18.82 0.18 -6.97
C ASN A 346 -19.11 -1.03 -7.88
N MET A 347 -20.24 -1.00 -8.59
CA MET A 347 -20.57 -2.04 -9.56
C MET A 347 -19.47 -2.17 -10.63
N GLY A 348 -18.97 -3.39 -10.81
CA GLY A 348 -17.89 -3.69 -11.77
C GLY A 348 -16.49 -3.27 -11.33
N ALA A 349 -16.28 -2.88 -10.07
CA ALA A 349 -14.94 -2.69 -9.52
C ALA A 349 -14.21 -4.04 -9.37
N THR A 350 -12.91 -4.03 -9.66
CA THR A 350 -12.01 -5.19 -9.52
C THR A 350 -11.37 -5.22 -8.14
N GLU A 351 -12.21 -5.16 -7.10
CA GLU A 351 -11.83 -5.21 -5.68
C GLU A 351 -12.56 -6.37 -5.01
N GLY A 352 -11.89 -7.04 -4.07
CA GLY A 352 -12.51 -8.07 -3.26
C GLY A 352 -13.61 -7.51 -2.35
N ILE A 353 -14.30 -8.41 -1.65
CA ILE A 353 -15.36 -8.06 -0.70
C ILE A 353 -15.01 -8.57 0.69
N ASN A 354 -15.48 -7.85 1.71
CA ASN A 354 -15.48 -8.37 3.08
C ASN A 354 -16.80 -9.11 3.33
N VAL A 355 -16.71 -10.27 3.98
CA VAL A 355 -17.84 -11.14 4.30
C VAL A 355 -17.78 -11.55 5.76
N LEU A 356 -18.94 -11.79 6.37
CA LEU A 356 -19.05 -12.56 7.60
C LEU A 356 -19.22 -14.03 7.20
N ILE A 357 -18.33 -14.88 7.66
CA ILE A 357 -18.37 -16.32 7.40
C ILE A 357 -19.02 -17.05 8.57
N GLU A 358 -19.82 -18.07 8.24
CA GLU A 358 -20.39 -19.03 9.19
C GLU A 358 -19.87 -20.43 8.85
N LYS A 359 -19.28 -21.11 9.84
CA LYS A 359 -18.80 -22.50 9.71
C LYS A 359 -19.39 -23.36 10.84
N ASN A 360 -19.64 -24.65 10.56
CA ASN A 360 -19.90 -25.64 11.60
C ASN A 360 -18.62 -26.42 11.86
N LEU A 361 -18.15 -26.42 13.10
CA LEU A 361 -16.98 -27.16 13.57
C LEU A 361 -17.46 -28.21 14.56
N ASP A 362 -17.79 -29.40 14.07
CA ASP A 362 -18.13 -30.59 14.86
C ASP A 362 -19.11 -30.32 16.04
N GLY A 363 -20.18 -29.56 15.77
CA GLY A 363 -21.22 -29.25 16.75
C GLY A 363 -21.18 -27.84 17.35
N GLU A 364 -20.11 -27.08 17.13
CA GLU A 364 -20.04 -25.64 17.42
C GLU A 364 -20.15 -24.80 16.15
N TRP A 365 -20.66 -23.58 16.28
CA TRP A 365 -20.81 -22.62 15.19
C TRP A 365 -19.72 -21.55 15.29
N ALA A 366 -18.90 -21.41 14.25
CA ALA A 366 -17.80 -20.49 14.20
C ALA A 366 -18.12 -19.29 13.28
N TYR A 367 -17.82 -18.09 13.77
CA TYR A 367 -18.04 -16.83 13.05
C TYR A 367 -16.80 -15.97 13.05
N GLY A 368 -16.57 -15.26 11.94
CA GLY A 368 -15.49 -14.29 11.81
C GLY A 368 -15.63 -13.53 10.50
N LEU A 369 -14.91 -12.42 10.37
CA LEU A 369 -14.80 -11.74 9.09
C LEU A 369 -13.77 -12.41 8.21
N SER A 370 -14.02 -12.40 6.91
CA SER A 370 -13.11 -12.87 5.88
C SER A 370 -13.17 -11.96 4.65
N CYS A 371 -12.31 -12.23 3.67
CA CYS A 371 -12.31 -11.56 2.39
C CYS A 371 -12.38 -12.58 1.25
N ILE A 372 -13.22 -12.28 0.26
CA ILE A 372 -13.27 -13.02 -1.01
C ILE A 372 -12.72 -12.11 -2.10
N GLU A 373 -11.73 -12.60 -2.83
CA GLU A 373 -11.13 -11.85 -3.95
C GLU A 373 -12.05 -11.80 -5.16
N TYR A 374 -11.93 -10.72 -5.94
CA TYR A 374 -12.81 -10.51 -7.11
C TYR A 374 -12.66 -11.60 -8.18
N THR A 375 -11.51 -12.29 -8.21
CA THR A 375 -11.24 -13.39 -9.13
C THR A 375 -12.01 -14.65 -8.79
N GLU A 376 -12.51 -14.75 -7.55
CA GLU A 376 -13.17 -15.93 -6.98
C GLU A 376 -14.67 -15.74 -6.79
N PHE A 377 -15.23 -14.58 -7.14
CA PHE A 377 -16.67 -14.32 -7.03
C PHE A 377 -17.55 -15.38 -7.69
N ASP A 378 -17.08 -15.94 -8.81
CA ASP A 378 -17.78 -16.99 -9.54
C ASP A 378 -17.97 -18.25 -8.66
N LYS A 379 -16.99 -18.59 -7.80
CA LYS A 379 -17.05 -19.72 -6.87
C LYS A 379 -18.16 -19.58 -5.83
N PHE A 380 -18.48 -18.34 -5.45
CA PHE A 380 -19.46 -18.02 -4.42
C PHE A 380 -20.82 -17.56 -5.01
N GLY A 381 -21.03 -17.72 -6.32
CA GLY A 381 -22.28 -17.30 -6.99
C GLY A 381 -22.51 -15.78 -6.98
N ILE A 382 -21.46 -14.99 -6.76
CA ILE A 382 -21.53 -13.53 -6.69
C ILE A 382 -21.46 -12.96 -8.09
N THR A 383 -22.63 -12.76 -8.69
CA THR A 383 -22.73 -12.25 -10.06
C THR A 383 -22.45 -10.76 -10.12
N SER A 384 -21.66 -10.34 -11.13
CA SER A 384 -21.37 -8.92 -11.40
C SER A 384 -22.48 -8.20 -12.19
N ARG A 385 -23.63 -8.86 -12.41
CA ARG A 385 -24.76 -8.34 -13.21
C ARG A 385 -25.72 -7.54 -12.33
N HIS A 386 -26.45 -6.62 -12.96
CA HIS A 386 -27.43 -5.77 -12.29
C HIS A 386 -28.38 -6.62 -11.43
N PRO A 387 -28.57 -6.29 -10.14
CA PRO A 387 -29.63 -6.91 -9.37
C PRO A 387 -30.95 -6.61 -10.07
N SER A 388 -31.79 -7.63 -10.25
CA SER A 388 -33.18 -7.35 -10.58
C SER A 388 -33.77 -6.54 -9.41
N PRO A 389 -34.79 -5.68 -9.62
CA PRO A 389 -35.38 -4.87 -8.54
C PRO A 389 -35.86 -5.68 -7.33
N ASN A 390 -35.95 -7.01 -7.46
CA ASN A 390 -36.38 -7.97 -6.43
C ASN A 390 -35.30 -8.99 -6.02
N SER A 391 -34.05 -8.91 -6.48
CA SER A 391 -33.03 -9.85 -6.00
C SER A 391 -32.48 -9.37 -4.65
N LEU A 392 -32.78 -10.12 -3.59
CA LEU A 392 -32.22 -10.05 -2.23
C LEU A 392 -30.70 -10.37 -2.17
N GLN A 393 -29.95 -10.08 -3.24
CA GLN A 393 -28.51 -10.28 -3.26
C GLN A 393 -27.90 -9.15 -2.43
N ALA A 394 -27.51 -9.47 -1.21
CA ALA A 394 -27.06 -8.46 -0.28
C ALA A 394 -25.74 -7.82 -0.76
N GLU A 395 -25.67 -6.49 -0.71
CA GLU A 395 -24.56 -5.71 -1.27
C GLU A 395 -23.34 -5.81 -0.34
N PHE A 396 -22.47 -6.78 -0.59
CA PHE A 396 -21.23 -6.94 0.18
C PHE A 396 -20.31 -5.72 0.02
N PRO A 397 -19.67 -5.27 1.10
CA PRO A 397 -18.82 -4.09 1.06
C PRO A 397 -17.44 -4.38 0.48
N ALA A 398 -16.78 -3.34 -0.04
CA ALA A 398 -15.47 -3.46 -0.67
C ALA A 398 -14.36 -3.71 0.35
N ASN A 399 -13.51 -4.71 0.11
CA ASN A 399 -12.24 -4.81 0.79
C ASN A 399 -11.28 -3.73 0.23
N THR A 400 -10.79 -2.86 1.11
CA THR A 400 -9.87 -1.77 0.72
C THR A 400 -8.41 -2.06 1.02
N ASN A 401 -8.10 -3.21 1.64
CA ASN A 401 -6.75 -3.59 2.08
C ASN A 401 -6.11 -2.57 3.04
N ILE A 402 -6.95 -1.93 3.87
CA ILE A 402 -6.54 -1.17 5.05
C ILE A 402 -6.97 -1.98 6.27
N LEU A 403 -5.99 -2.45 7.03
CA LEU A 403 -6.20 -3.35 8.15
C LEU A 403 -5.64 -2.75 9.43
N TYR A 404 -6.25 -3.10 10.55
CA TYR A 404 -5.60 -3.10 11.87
C TYR A 404 -5.30 -4.54 12.25
N VAL A 405 -4.13 -4.79 12.84
CA VAL A 405 -3.73 -6.11 13.36
C VAL A 405 -3.23 -6.02 14.78
N ASP A 406 -3.61 -6.98 15.61
CA ASP A 406 -2.94 -7.30 16.87
C ASP A 406 -1.68 -8.13 16.58
N LEU A 407 -0.50 -7.63 16.97
CA LEU A 407 0.78 -8.25 16.62
C LEU A 407 0.95 -9.66 17.22
N PRO A 408 0.66 -9.89 18.52
CA PRO A 408 0.75 -11.24 19.10
C PRO A 408 -0.16 -12.25 18.39
N SER A 409 -1.40 -11.87 18.10
CA SER A 409 -2.36 -12.75 17.42
C SER A 409 -1.91 -13.10 15.99
N VAL A 410 -1.38 -12.13 15.25
CA VAL A 410 -0.86 -12.35 13.90
C VAL A 410 0.42 -13.17 13.90
N GLU A 411 1.34 -12.93 14.84
CA GLU A 411 2.58 -13.69 14.96
C GLU A 411 2.30 -15.17 15.28
N LEU A 412 1.29 -15.46 16.10
CA LEU A 412 0.87 -16.84 16.39
C LEU A 412 0.46 -17.60 15.13
N VAL A 413 -0.22 -16.92 14.20
CA VAL A 413 -0.59 -17.49 12.90
C VAL A 413 0.63 -17.59 11.98
N ALA A 414 1.43 -16.54 11.91
CA ALA A 414 2.62 -16.44 11.06
C ALA A 414 3.70 -17.48 11.39
N SER A 415 3.84 -17.80 12.69
CA SER A 415 4.79 -18.80 13.20
C SER A 415 4.31 -20.24 13.06
N SER A 416 3.07 -20.45 12.60
CA SER A 416 2.55 -21.80 12.41
C SER A 416 3.32 -22.51 11.29
N ARG A 417 3.73 -23.76 11.55
CA ARG A 417 4.38 -24.62 10.55
C ARG A 417 3.34 -25.33 9.68
N SER A 418 2.42 -24.54 9.14
CA SER A 418 1.30 -25.01 8.33
C SER A 418 0.90 -23.96 7.30
N GLU A 419 0.00 -24.33 6.39
CA GLU A 419 -0.64 -23.44 5.41
C GLU A 419 -1.25 -22.17 6.01
N ARG A 420 -1.63 -22.18 7.30
CA ARG A 420 -2.19 -21.01 8.00
C ARG A 420 -1.28 -19.78 7.98
N SER A 421 0.03 -19.98 7.94
CA SER A 421 1.04 -18.92 7.85
C SER A 421 1.09 -18.23 6.47
N LEU A 422 0.48 -18.86 5.45
CA LEU A 422 0.38 -18.41 4.06
C LEU A 422 -1.10 -18.22 3.68
N PRO A 423 -1.79 -17.21 4.24
CA PRO A 423 -3.22 -17.07 4.07
C PRO A 423 -3.62 -16.76 2.61
N GLY A 424 -4.78 -17.30 2.21
CA GLY A 424 -5.41 -17.01 0.93
C GLY A 424 -4.56 -17.42 -0.28
N MET A 425 -4.03 -18.64 -0.26
CA MET A 425 -3.31 -19.22 -1.39
C MET A 425 -4.23 -19.35 -2.60
N VAL A 426 -3.84 -18.72 -3.71
CA VAL A 426 -4.59 -18.70 -4.98
C VAL A 426 -3.64 -18.81 -6.16
N LEU A 427 -4.15 -19.32 -7.28
CA LEU A 427 -3.43 -19.38 -8.55
C LEU A 427 -4.27 -18.72 -9.66
N ASN A 428 -3.85 -17.54 -10.11
CA ASN A 428 -4.56 -16.84 -11.17
C ASN A 428 -4.01 -17.18 -12.56
N THR A 429 -4.71 -18.05 -13.29
CA THR A 429 -4.39 -18.45 -14.67
C THR A 429 -5.08 -17.61 -15.74
N LYS A 430 -5.96 -16.66 -15.35
CA LYS A 430 -6.71 -15.81 -16.29
C LYS A 430 -5.81 -14.82 -17.05
N LYS A 431 -4.55 -14.62 -16.63
CA LYS A 431 -3.57 -13.74 -17.28
C LYS A 431 -2.41 -14.56 -17.80
N SER A 432 -1.96 -14.26 -19.03
CA SER A 432 -0.75 -14.87 -19.57
C SER A 432 0.52 -14.35 -18.90
N ILE A 433 1.51 -15.22 -18.76
CA ILE A 433 2.87 -14.90 -18.34
C ILE A 433 3.67 -14.54 -19.58
N VAL A 434 4.17 -13.30 -19.62
CA VAL A 434 5.03 -12.80 -20.68
C VAL A 434 6.49 -12.85 -20.24
N TYR A 435 7.36 -13.42 -21.07
CA TYR A 435 8.81 -13.47 -20.85
C TYR A 435 9.57 -13.58 -22.18
N THR A 436 10.85 -13.25 -22.17
CA THR A 436 11.76 -13.42 -23.32
C THR A 436 12.68 -14.60 -23.07
N ASP A 437 12.82 -15.49 -24.05
CA ASP A 437 13.74 -16.63 -23.98
C ASP A 437 15.19 -16.24 -24.33
N TYR A 438 16.14 -17.18 -24.21
CA TYR A 438 17.54 -16.92 -24.55
C TYR A 438 17.81 -16.66 -26.04
N PHE A 439 16.85 -16.95 -26.92
CA PHE A 439 16.93 -16.60 -28.33
C PHE A 439 16.41 -15.21 -28.63
N GLY A 440 15.91 -14.49 -27.62
CA GLY A 440 15.30 -13.16 -27.78
C GLY A 440 13.84 -13.21 -28.21
N ASN A 441 13.20 -14.38 -28.26
CA ASN A 441 11.78 -14.49 -28.61
C ASN A 441 10.90 -14.19 -27.42
N GLN A 442 9.87 -13.38 -27.64
CA GLN A 442 8.87 -13.07 -26.63
C GLN A 442 7.77 -14.14 -26.61
N HIS A 443 7.59 -14.77 -25.46
CA HIS A 443 6.54 -15.75 -25.18
C HIS A 443 5.41 -15.11 -24.38
N SER A 444 4.19 -15.58 -24.59
CA SER A 444 3.00 -15.22 -23.81
C SER A 444 2.17 -16.47 -23.54
N VAL A 445 2.43 -17.12 -22.41
CA VAL A 445 1.88 -18.46 -22.09
C VAL A 445 0.77 -18.33 -21.03
N PRO A 446 -0.39 -18.99 -21.17
CA PRO A 446 -1.36 -19.11 -20.08
C PRO A 446 -0.68 -19.76 -18.87
N GLY A 447 -0.70 -19.09 -17.73
CA GLY A 447 0.07 -19.55 -16.57
C GLY A 447 -0.05 -18.61 -15.38
N GLY A 448 0.53 -19.03 -14.26
CA GLY A 448 0.41 -18.32 -13.00
C GLY A 448 1.63 -18.53 -12.11
N ARG A 449 1.52 -18.11 -10.85
CA ARG A 449 2.36 -18.56 -9.74
C ARG A 449 1.49 -18.61 -8.49
N LEU A 450 1.90 -19.36 -7.48
CA LEU A 450 1.20 -19.37 -6.20
C LEU A 450 1.26 -17.95 -5.61
N GLU A 451 0.08 -17.37 -5.34
CA GLU A 451 -0.08 -16.07 -4.71
C GLU A 451 -0.75 -16.25 -3.36
N CYS A 452 -0.36 -15.46 -2.36
CA CYS A 452 -1.07 -15.37 -1.08
C CYS A 452 -1.66 -13.96 -0.92
N THR A 453 -2.74 -13.83 -0.14
CA THR A 453 -3.41 -12.55 0.15
C THR A 453 -3.34 -12.20 1.63
N MET A 454 -2.89 -10.98 1.94
CA MET A 454 -2.61 -10.58 3.33
C MET A 454 -3.86 -10.51 4.20
N GLN A 455 -5.00 -10.15 3.63
CA GLN A 455 -6.23 -9.95 4.37
C GLN A 455 -6.90 -11.26 4.79
N ASN A 456 -6.58 -12.37 4.13
CA ASN A 456 -7.13 -13.69 4.45
C ASN A 456 -6.53 -14.29 5.73
N ILE A 457 -5.58 -13.59 6.38
CA ILE A 457 -5.21 -13.95 7.76
C ILE A 457 -6.42 -13.95 8.70
N ALA A 458 -7.47 -13.20 8.35
CA ALA A 458 -8.77 -13.18 9.01
C ALA A 458 -9.40 -14.56 9.20
N ASP A 459 -9.14 -15.49 8.28
CA ASP A 459 -9.70 -16.85 8.32
C ASP A 459 -9.21 -17.66 9.54
N ASN A 460 -8.18 -17.17 10.22
CA ASN A 460 -7.64 -17.77 11.45
C ASN A 460 -8.27 -17.20 12.74
N PHE A 461 -9.14 -16.19 12.65
CA PHE A 461 -9.72 -15.50 13.79
C PHE A 461 -11.24 -15.71 13.84
N LEU A 462 -11.64 -16.93 14.20
CA LEU A 462 -13.05 -17.31 14.38
C LEU A 462 -13.40 -17.44 15.86
N ASN A 463 -14.58 -16.97 16.23
CA ASN A 463 -15.16 -17.17 17.56
C ASN A 463 -16.23 -18.28 17.48
N THR A 464 -16.20 -19.24 18.39
CA THR A 464 -17.17 -20.35 18.43
C THR A 464 -18.32 -20.10 19.39
N TYR A 465 -19.48 -20.63 19.04
CA TYR A 465 -20.73 -20.50 19.78
C TYR A 465 -21.47 -21.85 19.83
N PRO A 466 -22.20 -22.13 20.92
CA PRO A 466 -22.90 -23.41 21.08
C PRO A 466 -24.13 -23.56 20.19
N SER A 467 -24.62 -22.46 19.60
CA SER A 467 -25.80 -22.45 18.74
C SER A 467 -25.61 -21.48 17.58
N ARG A 468 -26.27 -21.75 16.46
CA ARG A 468 -26.26 -20.88 15.28
C ARG A 468 -26.83 -19.50 15.63
N CYS A 469 -26.05 -18.45 15.48
CA CYS A 469 -26.46 -17.07 15.78
C CYS A 469 -25.68 -16.05 14.93
N PHE A 470 -25.98 -15.91 13.64
CA PHE A 470 -25.28 -14.94 12.79
C PHE A 470 -25.69 -13.47 13.02
N LYS A 471 -26.73 -13.18 13.81
CA LYS A 471 -27.19 -11.82 14.09
C LYS A 471 -26.77 -11.37 15.49
N GLY A 472 -26.08 -10.24 15.58
CA GLY A 472 -25.71 -9.62 16.86
C GLY A 472 -24.49 -10.24 17.53
N VAL A 473 -23.70 -11.04 16.79
CA VAL A 473 -22.42 -11.58 17.27
C VAL A 473 -21.26 -10.62 17.02
N GLU A 474 -21.42 -9.67 16.12
CA GLU A 474 -20.36 -8.83 15.55
C GLU A 474 -19.59 -8.06 16.61
N ASP A 475 -20.26 -7.53 17.63
CA ASP A 475 -19.62 -6.80 18.73
C ASP A 475 -18.70 -7.68 19.59
N ASN A 476 -18.94 -8.98 19.61
CA ASN A 476 -18.17 -9.96 20.39
C ASN A 476 -17.08 -10.66 19.57
N LEU A 477 -17.06 -10.49 18.25
CA LEU A 477 -16.05 -11.12 17.40
C LEU A 477 -14.67 -10.51 17.61
N ASP A 478 -13.63 -11.32 17.46
CA ASP A 478 -12.23 -10.87 17.46
C ASP A 478 -11.92 -10.02 16.23
N THR A 479 -12.67 -10.24 15.14
CA THR A 479 -12.58 -9.49 13.88
C THR A 479 -13.67 -8.42 13.81
N PHE A 480 -13.36 -7.23 13.31
CA PHE A 480 -14.34 -6.15 13.16
C PHE A 480 -14.17 -5.36 11.85
N ILE A 481 -15.18 -4.56 11.53
CA ILE A 481 -15.19 -3.73 10.31
C ILE A 481 -15.72 -2.34 10.62
N VAL A 482 -15.11 -1.33 9.99
CA VAL A 482 -15.58 0.06 10.00
C VAL A 482 -15.91 0.50 8.57
N TYR A 483 -16.94 1.33 8.44
CA TYR A 483 -17.37 1.92 7.18
C TYR A 483 -17.18 3.43 7.19
N ASN A 484 -16.91 3.98 6.00
CA ASN A 484 -16.98 5.41 5.73
C ASN A 484 -17.23 5.62 4.22
N GLU A 485 -17.38 6.88 3.81
CA GLU A 485 -17.46 7.27 2.41
C GLU A 485 -16.24 6.76 1.62
N ARG A 486 -16.49 6.21 0.43
CA ARG A 486 -15.44 5.61 -0.41
C ARG A 486 -14.25 6.54 -0.63
N ARG A 487 -14.49 7.81 -0.95
CA ARG A 487 -13.43 8.82 -1.18
C ARG A 487 -12.60 9.17 0.07
N ARG A 488 -13.00 8.71 1.25
CA ARG A 488 -12.25 8.83 2.51
C ARG A 488 -11.49 7.55 2.86
N VAL A 489 -11.99 6.40 2.43
CA VAL A 489 -11.34 5.10 2.69
C VAL A 489 -10.39 4.69 1.56
N THR A 490 -10.83 4.78 0.30
CA THR A 490 -10.08 4.27 -0.84
C THR A 490 -10.21 5.12 -2.09
N SER A 491 -9.07 5.64 -2.54
CA SER A 491 -8.88 6.19 -3.88
C SER A 491 -7.45 5.93 -4.30
N SER A 492 -7.25 5.02 -5.25
CA SER A 492 -5.92 4.51 -5.59
C SER A 492 -5.36 5.09 -6.89
N ALA A 493 -4.06 5.35 -6.96
CA ALA A 493 -3.34 5.62 -8.20
C ALA A 493 -2.62 4.34 -8.70
N LYS A 494 -3.34 3.48 -9.44
CA LYS A 494 -2.85 2.12 -9.81
C LYS A 494 -2.85 1.82 -11.31
N LYS A 495 -3.66 2.52 -12.10
CA LYS A 495 -3.88 2.22 -13.52
C LYS A 495 -3.63 3.48 -14.36
N LYS A 496 -2.91 3.33 -15.47
CA LYS A 496 -2.82 4.37 -16.49
C LYS A 496 -4.20 4.61 -17.09
N ARG A 497 -4.55 5.87 -17.34
CA ARG A 497 -5.71 6.22 -18.16
C ARG A 497 -5.50 5.61 -19.55
N LYS A 498 -6.44 4.81 -20.05
CA LYS A 498 -6.39 4.29 -21.43
C LYS A 498 -6.86 5.41 -22.37
N PRO A 499 -5.99 5.98 -23.24
CA PRO A 499 -6.43 6.87 -24.29
C PRO A 499 -7.09 6.01 -25.38
N SER A 500 -8.19 6.50 -25.96
CA SER A 500 -9.00 5.84 -27.02
C SER A 500 -9.77 4.57 -26.60
N ASP A 501 -11.05 4.78 -26.28
CA ASP A 501 -12.09 3.80 -26.58
C ASP A 501 -13.25 4.60 -27.21
N THR A 502 -13.05 5.06 -28.45
CA THR A 502 -13.98 5.88 -29.26
C THR A 502 -15.17 5.08 -29.81
N SER A 503 -15.52 3.98 -29.16
CA SER A 503 -16.65 3.14 -29.55
C SER A 503 -17.95 3.63 -28.91
N LEU A 504 -19.10 3.25 -29.48
CA LEU A 504 -20.46 3.41 -28.90
C LEU A 504 -20.56 3.07 -27.40
N HIS A 505 -19.61 2.27 -26.88
CA HIS A 505 -19.42 1.96 -25.48
C HIS A 505 -19.15 3.18 -24.59
N GLN A 506 -18.49 4.23 -25.09
CA GLN A 506 -18.26 5.47 -24.34
C GLN A 506 -19.56 6.25 -24.11
N ILE A 507 -20.40 6.36 -25.15
CA ILE A 507 -21.71 7.00 -25.08
C ILE A 507 -22.64 6.21 -24.15
N LEU A 508 -22.66 4.87 -24.23
CA LEU A 508 -23.45 4.02 -23.33
C LEU A 508 -22.94 4.02 -21.87
N ASN A 509 -21.63 4.10 -21.62
CA ASN A 509 -21.09 4.19 -20.25
C ASN A 509 -21.31 5.58 -19.63
N CYS A 510 -21.21 6.67 -20.41
CA CYS A 510 -21.57 8.02 -19.96
C CYS A 510 -23.08 8.14 -19.69
N LEU A 511 -23.94 7.62 -20.58
CA LEU A 511 -25.40 7.62 -20.40
C LEU A 511 -25.89 6.71 -19.25
N SER A 512 -25.08 5.73 -18.82
CA SER A 512 -25.40 4.84 -17.70
C SER A 512 -24.74 5.25 -16.36
N GLY A 513 -24.05 6.39 -16.30
CA GLY A 513 -23.36 6.85 -15.10
C GLY A 513 -22.15 6.00 -14.68
N LYS A 514 -21.67 5.11 -15.57
CA LYS A 514 -20.59 4.16 -15.28
C LYS A 514 -19.22 4.81 -15.53
N ASN A 515 -18.75 5.61 -14.57
CA ASN A 515 -17.43 6.27 -14.55
C ASN A 515 -16.24 5.31 -14.33
N ARG A 516 -16.23 4.12 -14.97
CA ARG A 516 -15.17 3.11 -14.83
C ARG A 516 -13.81 3.57 -15.35
N PHE A 517 -13.78 4.55 -16.27
CA PHE A 517 -12.55 5.04 -16.92
C PHE A 517 -11.58 5.78 -15.99
N TYR A 518 -12.08 6.36 -14.88
CA TYR A 518 -11.28 7.11 -13.91
C TYR A 518 -11.03 6.34 -12.62
N MET A 519 -11.61 5.16 -12.46
CA MET A 519 -11.43 4.39 -11.25
C MET A 519 -10.00 3.88 -11.16
N GLN A 520 -9.38 4.15 -10.02
CA GLN A 520 -8.01 3.74 -9.70
C GLN A 520 -6.93 4.38 -10.60
N THR A 521 -7.19 5.55 -11.21
CA THR A 521 -6.20 6.33 -11.97
C THR A 521 -5.64 7.50 -11.16
N PRO A 522 -4.45 8.03 -11.49
CA PRO A 522 -3.94 9.24 -10.86
C PRO A 522 -4.89 10.44 -10.94
N ASP A 523 -5.52 10.67 -12.10
CA ASP A 523 -6.50 11.76 -12.29
C ASP A 523 -7.76 11.56 -11.44
N GLY A 524 -8.30 10.33 -11.39
CA GLY A 524 -9.50 10.04 -10.61
C GLY A 524 -9.27 10.22 -9.12
N SER A 525 -8.10 9.79 -8.64
CA SER A 525 -7.71 10.00 -7.24
C SER A 525 -7.45 11.47 -6.90
N LEU A 526 -6.89 12.27 -7.83
CA LEU A 526 -6.75 13.71 -7.64
C LEU A 526 -8.11 14.39 -7.47
N LEU A 527 -9.10 14.02 -8.28
CA LEU A 527 -10.46 14.56 -8.16
C LEU A 527 -11.10 14.21 -6.80
N ASP A 528 -10.84 13.02 -6.27
CA ASP A 528 -11.30 12.65 -4.93
C ASP A 528 -10.62 13.48 -3.82
N ILE A 529 -9.32 13.80 -3.97
CA ILE A 529 -8.63 14.74 -3.07
C ILE A 529 -9.29 16.13 -3.14
N MET A 530 -9.57 16.64 -4.34
CA MET A 530 -10.24 17.95 -4.50
C MET A 530 -11.65 17.96 -3.92
N ARG A 531 -12.39 16.85 -4.04
CA ARG A 531 -13.70 16.67 -3.38
C ARG A 531 -13.59 16.67 -1.86
N ASN A 532 -12.55 16.04 -1.32
CA ASN A 532 -12.30 16.04 0.13
C ASN A 532 -11.90 17.44 0.62
N ALA A 533 -11.07 18.18 -0.14
CA ALA A 533 -10.77 19.58 0.14
C ALA A 533 -12.03 20.46 0.10
N TYR A 534 -12.92 20.23 -0.87
CA TYR A 534 -14.23 20.89 -0.94
C TYR A 534 -15.07 20.63 0.32
N ASP A 535 -15.24 19.36 0.69
CA ASP A 535 -16.01 18.95 1.89
C ASP A 535 -15.42 19.52 3.19
N LEU A 536 -14.10 19.65 3.26
CA LEU A 536 -13.39 20.20 4.42
C LEU A 536 -13.62 21.72 4.54
N LEU A 537 -13.33 22.47 3.48
CA LEU A 537 -13.28 23.93 3.49
C LEU A 537 -14.66 24.59 3.38
N SER A 538 -15.61 23.97 2.68
CA SER A 538 -16.99 24.50 2.58
C SER A 538 -17.69 24.58 3.94
N ARG A 539 -17.31 23.72 4.90
CA ARG A 539 -17.80 23.76 6.29
C ARG A 539 -17.09 24.81 7.16
N CYS A 540 -16.15 25.56 6.60
CA CYS A 540 -15.45 26.67 7.24
C CYS A 540 -15.97 28.04 6.75
N ASP A 541 -17.15 28.09 6.14
CA ASP A 541 -17.73 29.28 5.50
C ASP A 541 -16.86 29.88 4.39
N ILE A 542 -16.05 29.05 3.72
CA ILE A 542 -15.29 29.43 2.53
C ILE A 542 -16.14 29.10 1.30
N ASP A 543 -16.35 30.09 0.42
CA ASP A 543 -17.00 29.85 -0.87
C ASP A 543 -16.00 29.27 -1.89
N LEU A 544 -16.36 28.18 -2.54
CA LEU A 544 -15.51 27.50 -3.52
C LEU A 544 -16.35 26.65 -4.50
N PRO A 545 -15.92 26.46 -5.75
CA PRO A 545 -16.72 25.77 -6.75
C PRO A 545 -16.84 24.28 -6.43
N LYS A 546 -18.06 23.76 -6.43
CA LYS A 546 -18.30 22.33 -6.20
C LYS A 546 -17.65 21.47 -7.28
N VAL A 547 -16.86 20.48 -6.84
CA VAL A 547 -16.27 19.48 -7.74
C VAL A 547 -17.37 18.53 -8.21
N GLN A 548 -17.71 18.61 -9.49
CA GLN A 548 -18.73 17.76 -10.14
C GLN A 548 -18.21 16.34 -10.42
N SER A 549 -18.98 15.55 -11.18
CA SER A 549 -18.63 14.19 -11.59
C SER A 549 -17.40 14.15 -12.52
N ASN A 550 -16.73 12.99 -12.60
CA ASN A 550 -15.45 12.86 -13.32
C ASN A 550 -15.54 13.24 -14.80
N ASP A 551 -16.70 13.03 -15.44
CA ASP A 551 -16.99 13.37 -16.85
C ASP A 551 -16.83 14.87 -17.17
N LYS A 552 -16.97 15.74 -16.17
CA LYS A 552 -16.83 17.19 -16.35
C LYS A 552 -15.39 17.66 -16.49
N TYR A 553 -14.44 16.87 -16.01
CA TYR A 553 -13.03 17.23 -15.89
C TYR A 553 -12.12 16.35 -16.75
N VAL A 554 -12.72 15.67 -17.73
CA VAL A 554 -12.04 14.68 -18.58
C VAL A 554 -10.91 15.31 -19.39
N ASP A 555 -11.18 16.51 -19.90
CA ASP A 555 -10.32 17.25 -20.84
C ASP A 555 -9.84 18.59 -20.27
N SER A 556 -10.24 18.96 -19.05
CA SER A 556 -10.01 20.30 -18.47
C SER A 556 -9.30 20.31 -17.11
N GLY A 557 -9.07 19.16 -16.49
CA GLY A 557 -8.50 19.09 -15.13
C GLY A 557 -9.50 19.54 -14.04
N PRO A 558 -9.12 19.48 -12.75
CA PRO A 558 -10.01 19.87 -11.64
C PRO A 558 -10.36 21.37 -11.67
N PRO A 559 -11.42 21.81 -10.97
CA PRO A 559 -11.83 23.23 -10.97
C PRO A 559 -10.88 24.14 -10.16
N PHE A 560 -9.99 23.55 -9.36
CA PHE A 560 -8.94 24.20 -8.57
C PHE A 560 -7.90 23.13 -8.18
N LEU A 561 -6.77 23.56 -7.63
CA LEU A 561 -5.81 22.68 -6.94
C LEU A 561 -5.65 23.13 -5.48
N ILE A 562 -5.97 22.27 -4.53
CA ILE A 562 -5.81 22.56 -3.09
C ILE A 562 -4.98 21.44 -2.46
N PHE A 563 -3.78 21.79 -1.99
CA PHE A 563 -2.88 20.88 -1.31
C PHE A 563 -2.59 21.41 0.10
N LEU A 564 -3.05 20.66 1.09
CA LEU A 564 -2.93 20.98 2.50
C LEU A 564 -1.96 20.00 3.14
N HIS A 565 -0.97 20.50 3.88
CA HIS A 565 -0.09 19.65 4.64
C HIS A 565 -0.90 18.82 5.66
N PRO A 566 -0.71 17.49 5.75
CA PRO A 566 -1.48 16.65 6.68
C PRO A 566 -1.40 17.11 8.15
N ALA A 567 -0.25 17.66 8.57
CA ALA A 567 -0.05 18.24 9.91
C ALA A 567 -0.81 19.56 10.19
N LEU A 568 -1.54 20.14 9.23
CA LEU A 568 -2.57 21.14 9.55
C LEU A 568 -3.63 20.55 10.49
N GLY A 569 -3.84 19.24 10.40
CA GLY A 569 -4.73 18.47 11.26
C GLY A 569 -5.07 17.17 10.57
N PRO A 570 -4.49 16.02 10.97
CA PRO A 570 -4.76 14.74 10.33
C PRO A 570 -6.21 14.28 10.51
N VAL A 571 -6.94 14.92 11.43
CA VAL A 571 -8.40 14.87 11.53
C VAL A 571 -9.01 16.19 11.07
N TRP A 572 -10.10 16.12 10.30
CA TRP A 572 -10.71 17.31 9.68
C TRP A 572 -11.21 18.33 10.70
N GLU A 573 -11.67 17.90 11.88
CA GLU A 573 -12.11 18.81 12.94
C GLU A 573 -11.02 19.77 13.41
N VAL A 574 -9.76 19.32 13.45
CA VAL A 574 -8.60 20.14 13.80
C VAL A 574 -8.31 21.14 12.69
N THR A 575 -8.26 20.66 11.44
CA THR A 575 -7.97 21.52 10.30
C THR A 575 -9.02 22.62 10.16
N ARG A 576 -10.31 22.31 10.33
CA ARG A 576 -11.39 23.31 10.21
C ARG A 576 -11.25 24.50 11.15
N GLN A 577 -10.72 24.32 12.35
CA GLN A 577 -10.58 25.42 13.32
C GLN A 577 -9.56 26.49 12.87
N LYS A 578 -8.64 26.12 11.97
CA LYS A 578 -7.62 27.00 11.38
C LYS A 578 -8.14 27.82 10.21
N PHE A 579 -9.31 27.50 9.67
CA PHE A 579 -9.93 28.16 8.52
C PHE A 579 -11.28 28.76 8.91
N SER A 580 -11.57 29.98 8.47
CA SER A 580 -12.89 30.59 8.65
C SER A 580 -13.11 31.72 7.65
N GLY A 581 -14.19 31.65 6.88
CA GLY A 581 -14.63 32.69 5.96
C GLY A 581 -13.76 32.87 4.71
N GLY A 582 -14.29 33.57 3.71
CA GLY A 582 -13.57 33.94 2.49
C GLY A 582 -13.99 33.16 1.26
N SER A 583 -13.13 33.09 0.23
CA SER A 583 -13.45 32.41 -1.02
C SER A 583 -12.20 31.91 -1.77
N ILE A 584 -12.37 30.85 -2.56
CA ILE A 584 -11.38 30.34 -3.51
C ILE A 584 -12.06 30.25 -4.88
N SER A 585 -11.65 31.11 -5.81
CA SER A 585 -12.21 31.19 -7.16
C SER A 585 -11.87 29.96 -8.00
N LYS A 586 -12.69 29.68 -9.03
CA LYS A 586 -12.40 28.64 -10.03
C LYS A 586 -11.09 28.95 -10.75
N GLY A 587 -10.25 27.94 -10.95
CA GLY A 587 -8.91 28.08 -11.53
C GLY A 587 -7.83 28.43 -10.51
N SER A 588 -8.20 28.59 -9.23
CA SER A 588 -7.22 28.92 -8.20
C SER A 588 -6.39 27.72 -7.76
N GLU A 589 -5.23 28.03 -7.20
CA GLU A 589 -4.34 27.09 -6.55
C GLU A 589 -4.03 27.55 -5.12
N LEU A 590 -4.20 26.65 -4.16
CA LEU A 590 -3.80 26.83 -2.78
C LEU A 590 -2.83 25.72 -2.36
N GLN A 591 -1.63 26.09 -1.93
CA GLN A 591 -0.68 25.19 -1.28
C GLN A 591 -0.33 25.71 0.10
N VAL A 592 -0.58 24.90 1.13
CA VAL A 592 -0.27 25.24 2.52
C VAL A 592 0.63 24.16 3.12
N GLU A 593 1.93 24.43 3.09
CA GLU A 593 3.01 23.58 3.62
C GLU A 593 3.54 24.15 4.95
N VAL A 594 2.60 24.42 5.88
CA VAL A 594 2.82 24.88 7.26
C VAL A 594 1.83 24.17 8.19
N ALA A 595 2.21 23.89 9.44
CA ALA A 595 1.29 23.32 10.43
C ALA A 595 0.62 24.40 11.29
N GLU A 596 1.35 25.47 11.65
CA GLU A 596 0.86 26.62 12.38
C GLU A 596 0.32 27.66 11.37
N PHE A 597 -0.97 27.53 11.05
CA PHE A 597 -1.65 28.33 10.04
C PHE A 597 -2.92 28.95 10.60
N LEU A 598 -3.21 30.19 10.22
CA LEU A 598 -4.47 30.86 10.49
C LEU A 598 -5.00 31.53 9.23
N TRP A 599 -6.20 31.14 8.81
CA TRP A 599 -6.96 31.74 7.72
C TRP A 599 -8.24 32.35 8.26
N ARG A 600 -8.41 33.67 8.05
CA ARG A 600 -9.62 34.41 8.38
C ARG A 600 -10.00 35.32 7.21
N ASN A 601 -11.15 35.04 6.58
CA ASN A 601 -11.74 35.83 5.49
C ASN A 601 -10.75 36.13 4.35
N VAL A 602 -10.03 35.11 3.87
CA VAL A 602 -9.10 35.28 2.74
C VAL A 602 -9.83 35.00 1.43
N GLN A 603 -9.62 35.85 0.44
CA GLN A 603 -10.13 35.71 -0.92
C GLN A 603 -8.96 35.35 -1.84
N LEU A 604 -9.06 34.24 -2.54
CA LEU A 604 -8.03 33.76 -3.46
C LEU A 604 -8.61 33.66 -4.88
N ASP A 605 -8.02 34.44 -5.78
CA ASP A 605 -8.20 34.32 -7.23
C ASP A 605 -6.82 34.25 -7.89
N GLY A 606 -6.42 33.04 -8.30
CA GLY A 606 -5.07 32.75 -8.78
C GLY A 606 -4.32 31.74 -7.90
N SER A 607 -3.00 31.83 -7.86
CA SER A 607 -2.12 30.92 -7.10
C SER A 607 -1.61 31.54 -5.80
N MET A 608 -1.75 30.82 -4.69
CA MET A 608 -1.12 31.12 -3.40
C MET A 608 -0.39 29.89 -2.85
N ILE A 609 0.91 30.04 -2.61
CA ILE A 609 1.82 28.98 -2.19
C ILE A 609 2.55 29.42 -0.92
N ILE A 610 2.34 28.69 0.17
CA ILE A 610 2.99 28.95 1.45
C ILE A 610 3.82 27.72 1.80
N VAL A 611 5.14 27.88 1.90
CA VAL A 611 6.07 26.79 2.19
C VAL A 611 6.96 27.14 3.37
N ALA A 612 7.08 26.20 4.31
CA ALA A 612 8.06 26.28 5.40
C ALA A 612 9.10 25.18 5.29
N GLU A 613 10.32 25.51 5.67
CA GLU A 613 11.41 24.55 5.85
C GLU A 613 11.13 23.64 7.05
N ASN A 614 10.82 24.23 8.21
CA ASN A 614 10.44 23.52 9.42
C ASN A 614 8.91 23.55 9.57
N ILE A 615 8.23 22.47 9.23
CA ILE A 615 6.76 22.45 9.23
C ILE A 615 6.19 22.05 10.59
N ILE A 616 6.77 21.04 11.23
CA ILE A 616 6.31 20.43 12.49
C ILE A 616 7.40 20.41 13.58
N GLY A 617 8.52 21.08 13.31
CA GLY A 617 9.70 21.10 14.18
C GLY A 617 10.99 21.15 13.36
N SER A 618 12.11 20.84 14.03
CA SER A 618 13.46 21.00 13.47
C SER A 618 14.26 19.70 13.55
N ILE A 619 15.17 19.47 12.60
CA ILE A 619 16.07 18.32 12.62
C ILE A 619 17.11 18.46 13.74
N ARG A 620 17.28 17.39 14.52
CA ARG A 620 18.35 17.21 15.50
C ARG A 620 19.05 15.88 15.28
N ILE A 621 20.27 15.76 15.81
CA ILE A 621 20.99 14.49 15.82
C ILE A 621 20.64 13.75 17.11
N ASP A 622 20.21 12.50 17.00
CA ASP A 622 19.92 11.65 18.15
C ASP A 622 21.20 11.03 18.75
N ASP A 623 21.03 10.26 19.83
CA ASP A 623 22.13 9.59 20.53
C ASP A 623 22.88 8.56 19.64
N LYS A 624 22.27 8.14 18.52
CA LYS A 624 22.85 7.21 17.54
C LYS A 624 23.52 7.95 16.37
N GLY A 625 23.51 9.28 16.36
CA GLY A 625 24.05 10.08 15.26
C GLY A 625 23.11 10.23 14.06
N GLU A 626 21.85 9.79 14.17
CA GLU A 626 20.85 9.87 13.11
C GLU A 626 20.15 11.24 13.10
N PRO A 627 19.88 11.85 11.92
CA PRO A 627 19.07 13.05 11.84
C PRO A 627 17.59 12.72 12.06
N ILE A 628 17.05 13.16 13.20
CA ILE A 628 15.66 13.01 13.61
C ILE A 628 14.96 14.37 13.63
N LEU A 629 13.80 14.44 13.01
CA LEU A 629 12.87 15.55 13.12
C LEU A 629 12.30 15.56 14.53
N GLN A 630 12.74 16.53 15.34
CA GLN A 630 12.17 16.74 16.67
C GLN A 630 10.91 17.59 16.54
N HIS A 631 9.76 17.03 16.93
CA HIS A 631 8.51 17.76 16.98
C HIS A 631 8.60 18.89 18.01
N GLY A 632 8.10 20.06 17.66
CA GLY A 632 8.20 21.21 18.53
C GLY A 632 7.55 22.44 17.93
N HIS A 633 7.66 23.53 18.67
CA HIS A 633 7.13 24.82 18.23
C HIS A 633 8.10 25.55 17.29
N ARG A 634 9.36 25.15 17.16
CA ARG A 634 10.29 25.79 16.21
C ARG A 634 9.94 25.43 14.76
N CYS A 635 9.04 26.20 14.14
CA CYS A 635 8.45 25.95 12.83
C CYS A 635 8.01 27.25 12.14
N GLY A 636 7.77 27.19 10.83
CA GLY A 636 7.24 28.29 10.06
C GLY A 636 5.75 28.53 10.38
N ARG A 637 5.37 29.81 10.54
CA ARG A 637 3.98 30.20 10.84
C ARG A 637 3.45 31.17 9.80
N CYS A 638 2.17 31.02 9.47
CA CYS A 638 1.50 31.96 8.58
C CYS A 638 0.10 32.34 9.10
N LYS A 639 -0.16 33.64 9.17
CA LYS A 639 -1.42 34.24 9.63
C LYS A 639 -1.95 35.19 8.57
N LEU A 640 -3.14 34.90 8.05
CA LEU A 640 -3.81 35.70 7.02
C LEU A 640 -5.18 36.14 7.53
N CYS A 641 -5.39 37.45 7.60
CA CYS A 641 -6.64 38.05 8.09
C CYS A 641 -7.13 39.14 7.14
N ASN A 642 -8.30 38.93 6.53
CA ASN A 642 -8.89 39.83 5.54
C ASN A 642 -7.91 40.15 4.40
N VAL A 643 -7.37 39.10 3.77
CA VAL A 643 -6.39 39.20 2.67
C VAL A 643 -7.07 38.85 1.36
N THR A 644 -6.85 39.64 0.32
CA THR A 644 -7.30 39.33 -1.04
C THR A 644 -6.07 39.11 -1.92
N VAL A 645 -5.97 37.94 -2.56
CA VAL A 645 -4.88 37.59 -3.48
C VAL A 645 -5.45 37.51 -4.88
N LEU A 646 -4.90 38.30 -5.80
CA LEU A 646 -5.33 38.39 -7.20
C LEU A 646 -4.11 38.25 -8.13
N ASN A 647 -4.02 37.15 -8.86
CA ASN A 647 -2.94 36.95 -9.84
C ASN A 647 -3.36 35.96 -10.93
N ASP A 648 -2.63 35.91 -12.04
CA ASP A 648 -2.97 35.05 -13.18
C ASP A 648 -2.82 33.53 -12.91
N GLY A 649 -2.17 33.13 -11.82
CA GLY A 649 -2.13 31.75 -11.34
C GLY A 649 -1.56 30.73 -12.36
N ILE A 650 -2.15 29.54 -12.36
CA ILE A 650 -1.84 28.45 -13.30
C ILE A 650 -2.35 28.80 -14.71
N ASP A 651 -1.52 28.59 -15.73
CA ASP A 651 -2.00 28.57 -17.11
C ASP A 651 -2.74 27.25 -17.39
N TRP A 652 -4.04 27.23 -17.14
CA TRP A 652 -4.90 26.07 -17.37
C TRP A 652 -5.06 25.67 -18.84
N THR A 653 -4.58 26.50 -19.78
CA THR A 653 -4.63 26.21 -21.22
C THR A 653 -3.38 25.49 -21.72
N SER A 654 -2.32 25.45 -20.92
CA SER A 654 -1.09 24.73 -21.26
C SER A 654 -1.32 23.22 -21.35
N GLY A 655 -0.97 22.65 -22.51
CA GLY A 655 -1.02 21.21 -22.75
C GLY A 655 0.07 20.41 -22.02
N ASP A 656 1.07 21.09 -21.45
CA ASP A 656 2.18 20.47 -20.73
C ASP A 656 1.84 20.17 -19.26
N ASN A 657 0.72 20.72 -18.76
CA ASN A 657 0.30 20.52 -17.37
C ASN A 657 -0.05 19.05 -17.08
N VAL A 658 0.54 18.52 -16.02
CA VAL A 658 0.17 17.22 -15.43
C VAL A 658 -0.31 17.44 -14.00
N TYR A 659 -1.60 17.76 -13.87
CA TYR A 659 -2.21 18.18 -12.60
C TYR A 659 -2.03 17.19 -11.45
N TRP A 660 -2.12 15.88 -11.70
CA TRP A 660 -1.97 14.86 -10.65
C TRP A 660 -0.51 14.67 -10.21
N LYS A 661 0.47 15.01 -11.04
CA LYS A 661 1.87 15.15 -10.62
C LYS A 661 2.12 16.48 -9.94
N HIS A 662 1.22 17.45 -10.15
CA HIS A 662 1.38 18.85 -9.82
C HIS A 662 2.56 19.51 -10.55
N ASP A 663 2.83 19.02 -11.75
CA ASP A 663 3.73 19.63 -12.71
C ASP A 663 2.91 20.60 -13.57
N VAL A 664 2.92 21.88 -13.20
CA VAL A 664 2.04 22.90 -13.79
C VAL A 664 2.78 24.19 -14.10
N CYS A 665 2.45 24.80 -15.23
CA CYS A 665 2.93 26.12 -15.64
C CYS A 665 2.13 27.21 -14.91
N ARG A 666 2.83 28.23 -14.40
CA ARG A 666 2.22 29.39 -13.73
C ARG A 666 2.67 30.67 -14.40
N SER A 667 1.74 31.59 -14.60
CA SER A 667 2.00 32.95 -15.09
C SER A 667 2.40 33.86 -13.94
N GLU A 668 1.67 33.79 -12.84
CA GLU A 668 1.92 34.56 -11.62
C GLU A 668 1.56 33.73 -10.38
N ALA A 669 2.14 34.06 -9.23
CA ALA A 669 1.71 33.51 -7.95
C ALA A 669 2.08 34.45 -6.79
N LEU A 670 1.35 34.33 -5.68
CA LEU A 670 1.84 34.73 -4.38
C LEU A 670 2.59 33.54 -3.76
N LYS A 671 3.90 33.67 -3.55
CA LYS A 671 4.72 32.68 -2.87
C LYS A 671 5.27 33.23 -1.55
N VAL A 672 5.01 32.54 -0.46
CA VAL A 672 5.59 32.81 0.87
C VAL A 672 6.52 31.67 1.23
N ILE A 673 7.79 31.99 1.52
CA ILE A 673 8.84 31.05 1.88
C ILE A 673 9.32 31.37 3.29
N LEU A 674 9.15 30.42 4.21
CA LEU A 674 9.49 30.56 5.62
C LEU A 674 10.70 29.69 5.95
N HIS A 675 11.82 30.33 6.28
CA HIS A 675 13.04 29.64 6.70
C HIS A 675 13.03 29.41 8.21
N GLY A 676 13.47 28.24 8.66
CA GLY A 676 13.53 27.91 10.10
C GLY A 676 12.25 28.22 10.87
N ASN A 677 12.33 29.12 11.87
CA ASN A 677 11.24 29.57 12.73
C ASN A 677 10.60 30.90 12.27
N ALA A 678 10.60 31.17 10.96
CA ALA A 678 10.06 32.40 10.41
C ALA A 678 8.53 32.52 10.55
N GLU A 679 8.05 33.76 10.61
CA GLU A 679 6.62 34.08 10.71
C GLU A 679 6.21 35.05 9.60
N PHE A 680 5.09 34.77 8.94
CA PHE A 680 4.46 35.69 7.99
C PHE A 680 3.07 36.05 8.46
N GLU A 681 2.77 37.33 8.52
CA GLU A 681 1.43 37.83 8.83
C GLU A 681 0.97 38.86 7.80
N ALA A 682 -0.26 38.72 7.31
CA ALA A 682 -0.87 39.70 6.41
C ALA A 682 -2.26 40.09 6.90
N TYR A 683 -2.51 41.40 6.96
CA TYR A 683 -3.75 41.97 7.49
C TYR A 683 -4.32 43.05 6.58
N ASN A 684 -5.63 42.95 6.29
CA ASN A 684 -6.41 43.98 5.60
C ASN A 684 -5.71 44.50 4.34
N VAL A 685 -5.32 43.59 3.45
CA VAL A 685 -4.45 43.90 2.32
C VAL A 685 -4.87 43.16 1.05
N ILE A 686 -4.70 43.83 -0.09
CA ILE A 686 -4.88 43.24 -1.42
C ILE A 686 -3.48 43.07 -2.03
N ILE A 687 -3.13 41.84 -2.37
CA ILE A 687 -1.85 41.48 -3.00
C ILE A 687 -2.16 41.11 -4.46
N GLN A 688 -1.75 41.99 -5.38
CA GLN A 688 -2.01 41.84 -6.82
C GLN A 688 -0.73 41.54 -7.60
N GLY A 689 -0.83 40.60 -8.55
CA GLY A 689 0.28 40.20 -9.42
C GLY A 689 1.21 39.16 -8.80
N ASN A 690 2.36 38.96 -9.43
CA ASN A 690 3.39 38.03 -8.96
C ASN A 690 4.22 38.57 -7.78
N HIS A 691 4.21 37.86 -6.64
CA HIS A 691 4.98 38.23 -5.44
C HIS A 691 5.68 37.03 -4.83
N VAL A 692 6.92 37.24 -4.36
CA VAL A 692 7.67 36.27 -3.56
C VAL A 692 8.12 36.94 -2.27
N PHE A 693 7.64 36.45 -1.14
CA PHE A 693 8.06 36.87 0.19
C PHE A 693 8.93 35.78 0.82
N GLU A 694 10.22 36.07 0.98
CA GLU A 694 11.15 35.20 1.71
C GLU A 694 11.37 35.77 3.11
N VAL A 695 11.05 34.98 4.13
CA VAL A 695 11.20 35.36 5.54
C VAL A 695 12.34 34.56 6.15
N PRO A 696 13.45 35.20 6.56
CA PRO A 696 14.60 34.50 7.15
C PRO A 696 14.30 33.86 8.52
N ASP A 697 15.10 32.87 8.92
CA ASP A 697 14.99 32.23 10.25
C ASP A 697 15.09 33.28 11.37
N GLY A 698 14.16 33.20 12.33
CA GLY A 698 14.09 34.10 13.47
C GLY A 698 13.47 35.48 13.20
N TYR A 699 12.88 35.69 12.02
CA TYR A 699 12.19 36.93 11.67
C TYR A 699 10.69 36.74 11.48
N LYS A 700 9.96 37.83 11.75
CA LYS A 700 8.55 37.99 11.42
C LYS A 700 8.37 39.08 10.37
N MET A 701 7.78 38.71 9.24
CA MET A 701 7.34 39.65 8.22
C MET A 701 5.86 39.98 8.40
N LYS A 702 5.51 41.26 8.42
CA LYS A 702 4.13 41.76 8.45
C LYS A 702 3.83 42.56 7.18
N ILE A 703 2.71 42.22 6.54
CA ILE A 703 2.21 42.89 5.34
C ILE A 703 0.88 43.57 5.66
N THR A 704 0.80 44.87 5.40
CA THR A 704 -0.45 45.64 5.50
C THR A 704 -0.63 46.55 4.28
N SER A 705 -1.82 47.09 4.10
CA SER A 705 -2.04 48.16 3.13
C SER A 705 -1.46 49.49 3.65
N GLY A 706 -0.85 50.28 2.77
CA GLY A 706 -0.47 51.67 3.02
C GLY A 706 -0.77 52.58 1.84
N ASP A 707 -0.49 53.88 2.00
CA ASP A 707 -0.96 54.96 1.11
C ASP A 707 -0.49 54.82 -0.37
N SER A 708 0.61 54.10 -0.62
CA SER A 708 1.22 53.93 -1.94
C SER A 708 1.47 52.47 -2.34
N GLY A 709 0.90 51.49 -1.62
CA GLY A 709 1.06 50.06 -1.93
C GLY A 709 1.14 49.18 -0.68
N LEU A 710 1.88 48.07 -0.79
CA LEU A 710 2.12 47.16 0.33
C LEU A 710 3.14 47.77 1.29
N VAL A 711 2.81 47.80 2.59
CA VAL A 711 3.75 48.11 3.65
C VAL A 711 4.30 46.79 4.17
N VAL A 712 5.62 46.63 4.07
CA VAL A 712 6.35 45.43 4.52
C VAL A 712 7.19 45.80 5.73
N GLN A 713 6.90 45.19 6.87
CA GLN A 713 7.70 45.33 8.09
C GLN A 713 8.38 43.99 8.40
N MET A 714 9.67 44.03 8.70
CA MET A 714 10.45 42.86 9.09
C MET A 714 10.99 43.06 10.50
N ASP A 715 10.48 42.27 11.45
CA ASP A 715 10.84 42.33 12.85
C ASP A 715 11.66 41.11 13.25
N LEU A 716 12.69 41.30 14.09
CA LEU A 716 13.34 40.18 14.77
C LEU A 716 12.37 39.58 15.79
N ILE A 717 12.21 38.26 15.78
CA ILE A 717 11.49 37.57 16.85
C ILE A 717 12.38 37.60 18.10
N PRO A 718 11.89 38.07 19.25
CA PRO A 718 12.65 38.13 20.50
C PRO A 718 13.27 36.79 20.90
N GLN A 719 14.45 36.81 21.52
CA GLN A 719 15.19 35.60 21.90
C GLN A 719 14.37 34.66 22.81
N ASN A 720 13.55 35.23 23.70
CA ASN A 720 12.67 34.47 24.60
C ASN A 720 11.49 33.78 23.89
N LEU A 721 11.20 34.16 22.63
CA LEU A 721 10.16 33.58 21.79
C LEU A 721 10.72 32.69 20.68
N MET A 722 12.05 32.53 20.58
CA MET A 722 12.68 31.73 19.52
C MET A 722 12.21 30.28 19.46
N ASP A 723 11.88 29.68 20.61
CA ASP A 723 11.45 28.28 20.65
C ASP A 723 9.95 28.12 20.38
N ASN A 724 9.13 29.11 20.75
CA ASN A 724 7.66 29.03 20.74
C ASN A 724 6.97 29.85 19.63
N GLY A 725 7.71 30.78 19.00
CA GLY A 725 7.16 31.83 18.13
C GLY A 725 6.40 32.90 18.90
N SER A 726 5.87 33.88 18.17
CA SER A 726 4.99 34.92 18.72
C SER A 726 3.54 34.47 18.89
N TRP A 727 3.18 33.31 18.34
CA TRP A 727 1.90 32.66 18.59
C TRP A 727 1.96 31.16 18.24
N PHE A 728 1.01 30.38 18.77
CA PHE A 728 0.82 28.98 18.39
C PHE A 728 -0.61 28.52 18.70
N TRP A 729 -1.04 27.43 18.06
CA TRP A 729 -2.24 26.71 18.46
C TRP A 729 -1.97 25.78 19.64
N LYS A 730 -2.68 25.99 20.75
CA LYS A 730 -2.76 25.06 21.87
C LYS A 730 -3.90 24.08 21.61
N TYR A 731 -3.67 22.80 21.89
CA TYR A 731 -4.61 21.71 21.62
C TYR A 731 -5.09 21.17 22.96
N ASP A 732 -6.39 20.95 23.07
CA ASP A 732 -7.03 20.35 24.23
C ASP A 732 -8.13 19.39 23.78
N THR A 733 -8.60 18.54 24.68
CA THR A 733 -9.72 17.63 24.43
C THR A 733 -10.94 18.04 25.24
N ASN A 734 -12.10 18.12 24.60
CA ASN A 734 -13.38 18.32 25.27
C ASN A 734 -14.31 17.14 24.95
N GLY A 735 -14.37 16.18 25.87
CA GLY A 735 -15.03 14.91 25.62
C GLY A 735 -14.33 14.16 24.49
N SER A 736 -15.05 13.88 23.41
CA SER A 736 -14.55 13.16 22.24
C SER A 736 -13.93 14.05 21.16
N HIS A 737 -13.93 15.38 21.34
CA HIS A 737 -13.55 16.37 20.33
C HIS A 737 -12.25 17.10 20.68
N ILE A 738 -11.44 17.43 19.67
CA ILE A 738 -10.22 18.22 19.84
C ILE A 738 -10.53 19.72 19.63
N LEU A 739 -10.16 20.55 20.59
CA LEU A 739 -10.32 22.00 20.55
C LEU A 739 -8.98 22.72 20.42
N LEU A 740 -8.96 23.77 19.61
CA LEU A 740 -7.80 24.61 19.38
C LEU A 740 -8.02 26.00 19.99
N GLU A 741 -7.06 26.43 20.80
CA GLU A 741 -6.98 27.78 21.36
C GLU A 741 -5.78 28.49 20.73
N LEU A 742 -6.01 29.69 20.16
CA LEU A 742 -4.92 30.51 19.65
C LEU A 742 -4.26 31.25 20.82
N VAL A 743 -2.97 31.02 21.05
CA VAL A 743 -2.19 31.70 22.08
C VAL A 743 -1.23 32.68 21.40
N GLU A 744 -1.30 33.96 21.76
CA GLU A 744 -0.36 35.01 21.34
C GLU A 744 0.55 35.38 22.54
N LEU A 745 1.85 35.53 22.30
CA LEU A 745 2.90 35.69 23.32
C LEU A 745 3.56 37.07 23.33
#